data_AF-A0A1X0QNW8-F1
#
_entry.id   AF-A0A1X0QNW8-F1
#
_cell.length_a   1.000
_cell.length_b   1.000
_cell.length_c   1.000
_cell.angle_alpha   90.00
_cell.angle_beta   90.00
_cell.angle_gamma   90.00
#
_symmetry.space_group_name_H-M   'P 1'
#
loop_
_entity.id
_entity.type
_entity.pdbx_description
1 polymer ?
#
loop_
_entity_poly.entity_id
_entity_poly.type
_entity_poly.pdbx_seq_one_letter_code
_entity_poly.pdbx_strand_id
1 'polypeptide(L)'
;MLLSPSLHAQLFEPYESQESKINNQEYSLKKKYAEEHLKLQGIWGKTPQKEDPIDVKLPKLMGKNLEEHFIRIGLEQAEPYLSQCEKLVSIDIPPTPTQWKKTAGWTRYGKDGTITAVGYPLEDTMVFDVEVLMSEGNYPTIAVAASEEAWYSWTSPYLLDQTKSKEQLIPFGRRDDKRIIVGHNVGYDRARIAEEYSRMDSNIRYVDTMSLHIAVSGLCSQQRPAWNAELRRRDQESSSNEQTFFDVSSLNSLKDVAKFHCKINIDKSQRSIFETGSLSDVHTQFNELMDYCAKDVALTHAVYKAVFPIFRKNCPHPVSFAGMLHMGSSFLTVTERWEDYLQKSSGKHKELSDMLDVKIRDLAEKARVLVDDPVIWQNDPWLSQLDWFVNPRQRKLKGSPKWYKDAYDTKTATLKISTRSRIAPILLRLKWNGYPLHYIPSNGWCYKILNSEVAVDQSSKAAARDDTYHYFKVPHKDGEDANCGNPLAKSYISSFEDKILTSEYEAAREALELNATSAYWISSRERILGQFVVWDSNSSVHMHLPQKSEGKYGMILPQMVTMGTITRRAVEKTWLTASNAKKNRIGSELKSMVQAPEGYKIVGADVDSEELWISSVIGDAQFGFHGATALGWMTLQGSKSEGTDLHSKTANILGISRDKAKIFNYARIYGAGVKYATSLLSQYSQGIDQKTAEQRALELYSETKGEKEHSSKNIFKRTFWHGGSESYMFNALEDIALSREPRTPVLHCAITDALKPQYAKAQFLTSRVNWVVQSSGVDYLHLLIVSMNHLIRRYNINARFMLSVHDEVRYLSSAEDKQRTAFALQVANIWTRAFFSYKLGIHNLPQSVAFFSAVDIDHVLRKEPNMPCLTPSNEEKISEGVSCSLLDTIRELEADMGPANNLECLLGNSESLEQMKIDEKTIKSLMDKTKKRKTKVDLNFIKAQMYKDYKNHFEQTLKGNRETEEVIRCGDDLEAIYMDAY
;
A
#
# COMPACT_ATOMS: atom_id res chain seq x y z
N MET A 1 -5.58 -27.36 -14.73
CA MET A 1 -5.46 -27.54 -16.20
C MET A 1 -4.49 -26.49 -16.74
N LEU A 2 -3.69 -26.79 -17.77
CA LEU A 2 -2.84 -25.80 -18.44
C LEU A 2 -3.64 -25.04 -19.51
N LEU A 3 -3.07 -23.99 -20.11
CA LEU A 3 -3.66 -23.31 -21.26
C LEU A 3 -3.97 -24.29 -22.41
N SER A 4 -5.02 -23.98 -23.19
CA SER A 4 -5.29 -24.66 -24.45
C SER A 4 -4.11 -24.51 -25.42
N PRO A 5 -3.87 -25.46 -26.34
CA PRO A 5 -2.76 -25.37 -27.30
C PRO A 5 -2.79 -24.08 -28.14
N SER A 6 -3.99 -23.62 -28.51
CA SER A 6 -4.21 -22.36 -29.23
C SER A 6 -3.76 -21.14 -28.41
N LEU A 7 -4.18 -21.03 -27.14
CA LEU A 7 -3.75 -19.94 -26.25
C LEU A 7 -2.27 -20.01 -25.92
N HIS A 8 -1.73 -21.21 -25.73
CA HIS A 8 -0.30 -21.42 -25.47
C HIS A 8 0.54 -20.91 -26.65
N ALA A 9 0.16 -21.26 -27.88
CA ALA A 9 0.85 -20.79 -29.09
C ALA A 9 0.83 -19.26 -29.23
N GLN A 10 -0.28 -18.60 -28.90
CA GLN A 10 -0.39 -17.14 -28.97
C GLN A 10 0.54 -16.39 -27.99
N LEU A 11 1.01 -17.04 -26.92
CA LEU A 11 1.83 -16.41 -25.88
C LEU A 11 3.28 -16.88 -25.85
N PHE A 12 3.52 -18.15 -26.20
CA PHE A 12 4.82 -18.79 -26.05
C PHE A 12 5.46 -19.23 -27.38
N GLU A 13 4.76 -19.24 -28.53
CA GLU A 13 5.41 -19.54 -29.83
C GLU A 13 5.98 -18.28 -30.52
N PRO A 14 7.12 -18.36 -31.26
CA PRO A 14 7.88 -19.55 -31.63
C PRO A 14 9.03 -19.78 -30.63
N TYR A 15 8.74 -20.28 -29.43
CA TYR A 15 9.81 -20.82 -28.59
C TYR A 15 10.45 -21.97 -29.36
N GLU A 16 11.66 -21.73 -29.88
CA GLU A 16 12.40 -22.69 -30.67
C GLU A 16 12.42 -24.05 -29.97
N SER A 17 11.91 -25.05 -30.68
CA SER A 17 12.07 -26.49 -30.45
C SER A 17 13.55 -26.95 -30.38
N GLN A 18 14.52 -26.03 -30.29
CA GLN A 18 15.90 -26.34 -29.96
C GLN A 18 16.10 -26.57 -28.45
N GLU A 19 15.32 -25.90 -27.58
CA GLU A 19 15.32 -26.18 -26.14
C GLU A 19 14.37 -27.31 -25.72
N SER A 20 13.54 -27.85 -26.61
CA SER A 20 12.87 -29.14 -26.38
C SER A 20 13.84 -30.33 -26.40
N LYS A 21 15.15 -30.07 -26.50
CA LYS A 21 16.23 -30.95 -26.04
C LYS A 21 16.70 -30.61 -24.62
N ILE A 22 15.84 -30.09 -23.73
CA ILE A 22 16.01 -30.36 -22.29
C ILE A 22 16.25 -31.86 -22.21
N ASN A 23 17.38 -32.27 -21.63
CA ASN A 23 17.71 -33.67 -21.46
C ASN A 23 16.48 -34.35 -20.86
N ASN A 24 15.75 -35.18 -21.65
CA ASN A 24 14.46 -35.76 -21.24
C ASN A 24 14.57 -36.44 -19.86
N GLN A 25 15.78 -36.89 -19.53
CA GLN A 25 16.15 -37.42 -18.22
C GLN A 25 16.04 -36.40 -17.08
N GLU A 26 16.52 -35.16 -17.24
CA GLU A 26 16.44 -34.11 -16.20
C GLU A 26 14.99 -33.72 -15.93
N TYR A 27 14.20 -33.47 -16.98
CA TYR A 27 12.78 -33.15 -16.82
C TYR A 27 12.02 -34.29 -16.15
N SER A 28 12.24 -35.54 -16.61
CA SER A 28 11.64 -36.72 -16.00
C SER A 28 12.03 -36.88 -14.53
N LEU A 29 13.27 -36.56 -14.16
CA LEU A 29 13.74 -36.65 -12.77
C LEU A 29 13.11 -35.56 -11.89
N LYS A 30 13.05 -34.31 -12.39
CA LYS A 30 12.37 -33.21 -11.70
C LYS A 30 10.89 -33.51 -11.48
N LYS A 31 10.21 -34.10 -12.46
CA LYS A 31 8.83 -34.58 -12.32
C LYS A 31 8.71 -35.61 -11.21
N LYS A 32 9.60 -36.61 -11.17
CA LYS A 32 9.62 -37.62 -10.11
C LYS A 32 9.81 -36.99 -8.72
N TYR A 33 10.72 -36.02 -8.59
CA TYR A 33 10.94 -35.30 -7.33
C TYR A 33 9.74 -34.46 -6.91
N ALA A 34 9.04 -33.82 -7.85
CA ALA A 34 7.80 -33.10 -7.56
C ALA A 34 6.72 -34.08 -7.04
N GLU A 35 6.49 -35.19 -7.74
CA GLU A 35 5.52 -36.21 -7.31
C GLU A 35 5.85 -36.76 -5.91
N GLU A 36 7.13 -37.03 -5.64
CA GLU A 36 7.59 -37.50 -4.34
C GLU A 36 7.38 -36.45 -3.24
N HIS A 37 7.75 -35.20 -3.49
CA HIS A 37 7.49 -34.10 -2.56
C HIS A 37 6.00 -33.94 -2.24
N LEU A 38 5.13 -33.97 -3.26
CA LEU A 38 3.68 -33.84 -3.08
C LEU A 38 3.08 -35.04 -2.32
N LYS A 39 3.65 -36.25 -2.47
CA LYS A 39 3.27 -37.43 -1.67
C LYS A 39 3.66 -37.25 -0.20
N LEU A 40 4.91 -36.81 0.07
CA LEU A 40 5.38 -36.53 1.43
C LEU A 40 4.50 -35.47 2.13
N GLN A 41 3.97 -34.52 1.36
CA GLN A 41 3.10 -33.46 1.86
C GLN A 41 1.62 -33.84 1.94
N GLY A 42 1.25 -35.08 1.57
CA GLY A 42 -0.11 -35.62 1.70
C GLY A 42 -1.14 -35.05 0.72
N ILE A 43 -0.69 -34.50 -0.41
CA ILE A 43 -1.56 -33.79 -1.38
C ILE A 43 -1.54 -34.38 -2.79
N TRP A 44 -0.64 -35.33 -3.08
CA TRP A 44 -0.63 -36.05 -4.35
C TRP A 44 -1.85 -36.98 -4.53
N GLY A 45 -2.36 -37.09 -5.75
CA GLY A 45 -3.43 -38.05 -6.11
C GLY A 45 -4.85 -37.61 -5.75
N LYS A 46 -5.03 -36.37 -5.28
CA LYS A 46 -6.36 -35.79 -5.04
C LYS A 46 -7.03 -35.36 -6.33
N THR A 47 -8.36 -35.39 -6.37
CA THR A 47 -9.14 -35.16 -7.59
C THR A 47 -9.02 -33.70 -8.01
N PRO A 48 -8.47 -33.39 -9.19
CA PRO A 48 -8.42 -32.02 -9.66
C PRO A 48 -9.84 -31.53 -9.94
N GLN A 49 -10.10 -30.25 -9.67
CA GLN A 49 -11.31 -29.59 -10.14
C GLN A 49 -11.25 -29.55 -11.68
N LYS A 50 -12.19 -30.22 -12.35
CA LYS A 50 -12.26 -30.20 -13.81
C LYS A 50 -12.89 -28.88 -14.24
N GLU A 51 -12.16 -28.12 -15.03
CA GLU A 51 -12.64 -26.92 -15.73
C GLU A 51 -12.58 -27.20 -17.23
N ASP A 52 -13.51 -26.63 -18.00
CA ASP A 52 -13.46 -26.75 -19.45
C ASP A 52 -12.31 -25.88 -20.00
N PRO A 53 -11.56 -26.37 -21.01
CA PRO A 53 -10.53 -25.56 -21.66
C PRO A 53 -11.13 -24.30 -22.27
N ILE A 54 -10.50 -23.16 -21.98
CA ILE A 54 -10.85 -21.87 -22.57
C ILE A 54 -10.00 -21.71 -23.84
N ASP A 55 -10.65 -21.38 -24.94
CA ASP A 55 -9.97 -21.01 -26.19
C ASP A 55 -10.55 -19.68 -26.67
N VAL A 56 -9.70 -18.66 -26.72
CA VAL A 56 -10.07 -17.31 -27.13
C VAL A 56 -8.92 -16.70 -27.91
N LYS A 57 -9.24 -15.88 -28.91
CA LYS A 57 -8.25 -15.17 -29.71
C LYS A 57 -7.82 -13.90 -28.98
N LEU A 58 -6.56 -13.85 -28.57
CA LEU A 58 -5.95 -12.70 -27.91
C LEU A 58 -5.50 -11.64 -28.94
N PRO A 59 -5.39 -10.37 -28.52
CA PRO A 59 -4.64 -9.37 -29.28
C PRO A 59 -3.22 -9.84 -29.61
N LYS A 60 -2.72 -9.45 -30.79
CA LYS A 60 -1.36 -9.82 -31.21
C LYS A 60 -0.31 -9.17 -30.32
N LEU A 61 0.74 -9.94 -29.99
CA LEU A 61 1.92 -9.39 -29.34
C LEU A 61 2.68 -8.46 -30.30
N MET A 62 3.12 -7.32 -29.79
CA MET A 62 3.94 -6.35 -30.52
C MET A 62 5.40 -6.80 -30.76
N GLY A 63 5.86 -7.87 -30.10
CA GLY A 63 7.21 -8.42 -30.21
C GLY A 63 7.20 -9.92 -30.53
N LYS A 64 8.38 -10.51 -30.77
CA LYS A 64 8.51 -11.94 -31.11
C LYS A 64 8.26 -12.88 -29.93
N ASN A 65 8.33 -12.34 -28.71
CA ASN A 65 8.04 -13.04 -27.46
C ASN A 65 7.53 -12.03 -26.42
N LEU A 66 7.14 -12.54 -25.25
CA LEU A 66 6.59 -11.73 -24.16
C LEU A 66 7.56 -10.65 -23.64
N GLU A 67 8.86 -10.93 -23.58
CA GLU A 67 9.85 -9.93 -23.13
C GLU A 67 9.96 -8.76 -24.11
N GLU A 68 10.08 -9.07 -25.39
CA GLU A 68 10.11 -8.05 -26.43
C GLU A 68 8.80 -7.26 -26.49
N HIS A 69 7.65 -7.93 -26.32
CA HIS A 69 6.35 -7.28 -26.24
C HIS A 69 6.31 -6.22 -25.13
N PHE A 70 6.69 -6.59 -23.90
CA PHE A 70 6.67 -5.68 -22.75
C PHE A 70 7.70 -4.56 -22.84
N ILE A 71 8.86 -4.81 -23.44
CA ILE A 71 9.84 -3.75 -23.74
C ILE A 71 9.24 -2.75 -24.73
N ARG A 72 8.62 -3.22 -25.83
CA ARG A 72 8.03 -2.35 -26.86
C ARG A 72 6.88 -1.50 -26.31
N ILE A 73 5.88 -2.11 -25.68
CA ILE A 73 4.74 -1.34 -25.14
C ILE A 73 5.16 -0.43 -23.98
N GLY A 74 6.18 -0.82 -23.22
CA GLY A 74 6.77 0.01 -22.17
C GLY A 74 7.46 1.25 -22.75
N LEU A 75 8.27 1.09 -23.81
CA LEU A 75 8.95 2.21 -24.48
C LEU A 75 7.97 3.14 -25.19
N GLU A 76 6.95 2.58 -25.87
CA GLU A 76 5.89 3.35 -26.53
C GLU A 76 5.20 4.34 -25.57
N GLN A 77 5.05 3.94 -24.30
CA GLN A 77 4.39 4.74 -23.26
C GLN A 77 5.37 5.58 -22.44
N ALA A 78 6.62 5.14 -22.34
CA ALA A 78 7.69 5.89 -21.70
C ALA A 78 8.16 7.06 -22.57
N GLU A 79 8.13 6.97 -23.90
CA GLU A 79 8.57 8.03 -24.80
C GLU A 79 7.42 8.94 -25.25
N PRO A 80 7.68 10.26 -25.45
CA PRO A 80 8.95 10.97 -25.35
C PRO A 80 9.34 11.39 -23.91
N TYR A 81 8.51 11.03 -22.91
CA TYR A 81 8.67 11.47 -21.52
C TYR A 81 10.01 11.08 -20.92
N LEU A 82 10.52 9.88 -21.26
CA LEU A 82 11.82 9.40 -20.81
C LEU A 82 12.96 10.24 -21.41
N SER A 83 12.94 10.49 -22.72
CA SER A 83 13.91 11.38 -23.38
C SER A 83 13.89 12.79 -22.79
N GLN A 84 12.70 13.33 -22.50
CA GLN A 84 12.53 14.62 -21.83
C GLN A 84 13.15 14.63 -20.43
N CYS A 85 12.90 13.57 -19.64
CA CYS A 85 13.50 13.39 -18.33
C CYS A 85 15.04 13.32 -18.38
N GLU A 86 15.59 12.56 -19.32
CA GLU A 86 17.04 12.44 -19.52
C GLU A 86 17.66 13.77 -19.93
N LYS A 87 17.00 14.54 -20.81
CA LYS A 87 17.39 15.90 -21.16
C LYS A 87 17.43 16.81 -19.94
N LEU A 88 16.40 16.79 -19.08
CA LEU A 88 16.31 17.62 -17.88
C LEU A 88 17.46 17.37 -16.87
N VAL A 89 18.01 16.15 -16.84
CA VAL A 89 19.19 15.83 -16.03
C VAL A 89 20.44 16.56 -16.55
N SER A 90 20.57 16.68 -17.87
CA SER A 90 21.76 17.26 -18.51
C SER A 90 21.80 18.79 -18.52
N ILE A 91 20.65 19.45 -18.39
CA ILE A 91 20.59 20.92 -18.42
C ILE A 91 20.92 21.54 -17.07
N ASP A 92 21.34 22.80 -17.10
CA ASP A 92 21.32 23.69 -15.95
C ASP A 92 20.22 24.74 -16.17
N ILE A 93 19.38 24.95 -15.16
CA ILE A 93 18.32 25.97 -15.22
C ILE A 93 18.96 27.38 -15.21
N PRO A 94 18.33 28.38 -15.84
CA PRO A 94 18.84 29.75 -15.86
C PRO A 94 19.03 30.33 -14.45
N PRO A 95 19.82 31.41 -14.28
CA PRO A 95 19.89 32.12 -13.01
C PRO A 95 18.51 32.60 -12.56
N THR A 96 18.21 32.45 -11.27
CA THR A 96 16.93 32.87 -10.69
C THR A 96 16.74 34.39 -10.85
N PRO A 97 15.52 34.87 -11.19
CA PRO A 97 15.22 36.30 -11.23
C PRO A 97 15.48 36.98 -9.88
N THR A 98 16.00 38.20 -9.90
CA THR A 98 16.22 39.00 -8.68
C THR A 98 14.95 39.70 -8.19
N GLN A 99 13.96 39.88 -9.08
CA GLN A 99 12.68 40.49 -8.76
C GLN A 99 11.53 39.77 -9.49
N TRP A 100 10.46 39.52 -8.76
CA TRP A 100 9.25 38.87 -9.26
C TRP A 100 8.14 39.89 -9.51
N LYS A 101 7.55 39.87 -10.71
CA LYS A 101 6.40 40.71 -11.03
C LYS A 101 5.14 40.21 -10.32
N LYS A 102 4.48 41.11 -9.59
CA LYS A 102 3.15 40.92 -9.00
C LYS A 102 2.07 41.06 -10.08
N THR A 103 1.92 40.04 -10.92
CA THR A 103 0.92 40.01 -12.00
C THR A 103 0.17 38.70 -11.97
N ALA A 104 -1.16 38.74 -12.16
CA ALA A 104 -2.01 37.57 -12.10
C ALA A 104 -1.73 36.62 -13.28
N GLY A 105 -1.83 35.32 -13.02
CA GLY A 105 -1.49 34.28 -13.99
C GLY A 105 0.02 34.10 -14.12
N TRP A 106 0.46 33.54 -15.26
CA TRP A 106 1.86 33.23 -15.50
C TRP A 106 2.66 34.42 -16.04
N THR A 107 3.83 34.65 -15.43
CA THR A 107 4.87 35.53 -15.95
C THR A 107 6.11 34.69 -16.25
N ARG A 108 6.65 34.80 -17.47
CA ARG A 108 7.88 34.18 -17.96
C ARG A 108 9.05 35.15 -17.82
N TYR A 109 10.17 34.64 -17.33
CA TYR A 109 11.46 35.34 -17.19
C TYR A 109 12.49 34.58 -18.04
N GLY A 110 12.70 35.03 -19.27
CA GLY A 110 13.60 34.41 -20.23
C GLY A 110 15.07 34.59 -19.86
N LYS A 111 15.92 33.64 -20.29
CA LYS A 111 17.39 33.73 -20.15
C LYS A 111 18.02 34.98 -20.76
N ASP A 112 17.33 35.61 -21.72
CA ASP A 112 17.70 36.87 -22.38
C ASP A 112 17.30 38.11 -21.57
N GLY A 113 16.70 37.93 -20.39
CA GLY A 113 16.19 39.01 -19.54
C GLY A 113 14.78 39.49 -19.90
N THR A 114 14.12 38.87 -20.88
CA THR A 114 12.75 39.25 -21.25
C THR A 114 11.75 38.80 -20.19
N ILE A 115 10.81 39.69 -19.85
CA ILE A 115 9.74 39.41 -18.88
C ILE A 115 8.38 39.59 -19.56
N THR A 116 7.67 38.49 -19.78
CA THR A 116 6.43 38.46 -20.56
C THR A 116 5.32 37.71 -19.84
N ALA A 117 4.07 38.17 -19.97
CA ALA A 117 2.91 37.41 -19.49
C ALA A 117 2.57 36.31 -20.51
N VAL A 118 2.29 35.10 -20.02
CA VAL A 118 1.95 33.95 -20.86
C VAL A 118 0.71 33.24 -20.30
N GLY A 119 0.01 32.48 -21.14
CA GLY A 119 -1.17 31.70 -20.69
C GLY A 119 -0.80 30.48 -19.86
N TYR A 120 0.34 29.88 -20.16
CA TYR A 120 0.93 28.70 -19.50
C TYR A 120 2.42 28.62 -19.85
N PRO A 121 3.23 27.83 -19.13
CA PRO A 121 4.66 27.65 -19.43
C PRO A 121 4.91 27.12 -20.85
N LEU A 122 5.89 27.68 -21.58
CA LEU A 122 6.04 27.41 -23.01
C LEU A 122 6.80 26.13 -23.32
N GLU A 123 7.75 25.73 -22.47
CA GLU A 123 8.57 24.53 -22.70
C GLU A 123 7.87 23.25 -22.19
N ASP A 124 8.26 22.08 -22.70
CA ASP A 124 7.59 20.81 -22.39
C ASP A 124 8.13 20.11 -21.14
N THR A 125 9.24 20.58 -20.57
CA THR A 125 9.92 19.93 -19.46
C THR A 125 10.35 20.95 -18.43
N MET A 126 9.88 20.78 -17.19
CA MET A 126 10.16 21.74 -16.13
C MET A 126 10.12 21.13 -14.74
N VAL A 127 10.70 21.86 -13.80
CA VAL A 127 10.59 21.62 -12.36
C VAL A 127 9.57 22.62 -11.80
N PHE A 128 8.70 22.17 -10.91
CA PHE A 128 7.55 22.95 -10.44
C PHE A 128 7.31 22.75 -8.95
N ASP A 129 6.88 23.82 -8.29
CA ASP A 129 6.45 23.86 -6.89
C ASP A 129 5.31 24.88 -6.72
N VAL A 130 4.39 24.61 -5.80
CA VAL A 130 3.23 25.47 -5.53
C VAL A 130 2.97 25.64 -4.05
N GLU A 131 2.66 26.87 -3.65
CA GLU A 131 2.33 27.21 -2.27
C GLU A 131 0.85 27.58 -2.13
N VAL A 132 0.26 27.11 -1.04
CA VAL A 132 -1.16 27.27 -0.71
C VAL A 132 -1.28 27.91 0.66
N LEU A 133 -1.96 29.05 0.74
CA LEU A 133 -2.31 29.69 2.00
C LEU A 133 -3.48 28.93 2.68
N MET A 134 -3.16 28.13 3.69
CA MET A 134 -4.09 27.20 4.34
C MET A 134 -5.28 27.89 5.03
N SER A 135 -5.11 29.16 5.42
CA SER A 135 -6.18 29.98 6.03
C SER A 135 -7.28 30.36 5.03
N GLU A 136 -6.99 30.37 3.72
CA GLU A 136 -7.94 30.77 2.67
C GLU A 136 -8.60 29.57 1.95
N GLY A 137 -7.96 28.40 1.99
CA GLY A 137 -8.50 27.15 1.47
C GLY A 137 -7.42 26.23 0.87
N ASN A 138 -7.82 25.43 -0.11
CA ASN A 138 -6.95 24.44 -0.76
C ASN A 138 -6.48 24.85 -2.17
N TYR A 139 -6.86 26.05 -2.64
CA TYR A 139 -6.51 26.54 -3.97
C TYR A 139 -5.13 27.22 -3.95
N PRO A 140 -4.37 27.14 -5.07
CA PRO A 140 -3.02 27.69 -5.16
C PRO A 140 -2.99 29.21 -4.93
N THR A 141 -1.96 29.67 -4.21
CA THR A 141 -1.74 31.10 -3.91
C THR A 141 -0.65 31.68 -4.81
N ILE A 142 0.52 31.04 -4.84
CA ILE A 142 1.63 31.35 -5.74
C ILE A 142 2.28 30.04 -6.21
N ALA A 143 2.95 30.05 -7.35
CA ALA A 143 3.71 28.90 -7.84
C ALA A 143 4.92 29.35 -8.64
N VAL A 144 5.96 28.51 -8.68
CA VAL A 144 7.17 28.75 -9.47
C VAL A 144 7.49 27.52 -10.33
N ALA A 145 7.90 27.76 -11.56
CA ALA A 145 8.47 26.73 -12.43
C ALA A 145 9.79 27.18 -13.05
N ALA A 146 10.66 26.22 -13.37
CA ALA A 146 11.90 26.45 -14.10
C ALA A 146 12.07 25.42 -15.23
N SER A 147 12.42 25.91 -16.42
CA SER A 147 12.75 25.12 -17.60
C SER A 147 14.19 25.38 -18.05
N GLU A 148 14.60 24.81 -19.18
CA GLU A 148 15.91 25.10 -19.77
C GLU A 148 16.07 26.54 -20.27
N GLU A 149 14.95 27.20 -20.59
CA GLU A 149 14.95 28.52 -21.25
C GLU A 149 14.53 29.66 -20.33
N ALA A 150 13.74 29.38 -19.28
CA ALA A 150 13.12 30.42 -18.47
C ALA A 150 12.73 29.97 -17.05
N TRP A 151 12.61 30.96 -16.17
CA TRP A 151 11.82 30.85 -14.95
C TRP A 151 10.39 31.34 -15.18
N TYR A 152 9.47 30.85 -14.37
CA TYR A 152 8.06 31.21 -14.41
C TYR A 152 7.54 31.45 -13.00
N SER A 153 6.74 32.51 -12.82
CA SER A 153 5.96 32.72 -11.61
C SER A 153 4.48 32.77 -11.94
N TRP A 154 3.68 31.99 -11.24
CA TRP A 154 2.22 32.09 -11.27
C TRP A 154 1.73 32.79 -10.00
N THR A 155 0.87 33.79 -10.15
CA THR A 155 0.22 34.44 -9.03
C THR A 155 -1.30 34.30 -9.14
N SER A 156 -1.95 33.88 -8.06
CA SER A 156 -3.41 33.77 -8.04
C SER A 156 -4.08 35.12 -8.29
N PRO A 157 -5.03 35.21 -9.23
CA PRO A 157 -5.85 36.41 -9.40
C PRO A 157 -6.61 36.80 -8.13
N TYR A 158 -6.94 35.83 -7.27
CA TYR A 158 -7.59 36.07 -5.97
C TYR A 158 -6.64 36.78 -5.01
N LEU A 159 -5.37 36.37 -4.97
CA LEU A 159 -4.36 37.06 -4.17
C LEU A 159 -4.28 38.52 -4.57
N LEU A 160 -4.35 38.87 -5.86
CA LEU A 160 -4.22 40.27 -6.29
C LEU A 160 -5.54 41.07 -6.30
N ASP A 161 -6.58 40.60 -5.61
CA ASP A 161 -7.92 41.22 -5.57
C ASP A 161 -8.59 41.42 -6.94
N GLN A 162 -8.11 40.72 -8.00
CA GLN A 162 -8.66 40.83 -9.36
C GLN A 162 -9.93 39.99 -9.54
N THR A 163 -10.16 39.02 -8.66
CA THR A 163 -11.39 38.23 -8.59
C THR A 163 -11.79 38.00 -7.14
N LYS A 164 -13.09 37.82 -6.91
CA LYS A 164 -13.62 37.39 -5.61
C LYS A 164 -13.65 35.87 -5.45
N SER A 165 -13.48 35.11 -6.53
CA SER A 165 -13.45 33.66 -6.48
C SER A 165 -12.06 33.16 -6.13
N LYS A 166 -11.93 32.49 -4.98
CA LYS A 166 -10.72 31.77 -4.59
C LYS A 166 -10.44 30.51 -5.40
N GLU A 167 -11.40 30.06 -6.20
CA GLU A 167 -11.37 28.76 -6.89
C GLU A 167 -10.54 28.80 -8.19
N GLN A 168 -9.35 29.37 -8.12
CA GLN A 168 -8.43 29.53 -9.25
C GLN A 168 -7.48 28.34 -9.32
N LEU A 169 -7.39 27.66 -10.47
CA LEU A 169 -6.42 26.60 -10.72
C LEU A 169 -5.34 27.07 -11.71
N ILE A 170 -4.20 26.38 -11.71
CA ILE A 170 -3.05 26.75 -12.52
C ILE A 170 -3.19 26.11 -13.90
N PRO A 171 -3.30 26.88 -14.99
CA PRO A 171 -3.25 26.34 -16.35
C PRO A 171 -1.81 25.95 -16.68
N PHE A 172 -1.57 24.79 -17.27
CA PHE A 172 -0.23 24.26 -17.47
C PHE A 172 0.06 23.80 -18.90
N GLY A 173 -0.93 23.80 -19.80
CA GLY A 173 -0.66 23.54 -21.21
C GLY A 173 -1.88 23.09 -21.99
N ARG A 174 -1.65 22.69 -23.24
CA ARG A 174 -2.68 22.06 -24.05
C ARG A 174 -2.60 20.55 -23.92
N ARG A 175 -3.74 19.91 -24.09
CA ARG A 175 -3.90 18.46 -23.99
C ARG A 175 -3.04 17.67 -24.99
N ASP A 176 -2.77 18.24 -26.16
CA ASP A 176 -1.99 17.55 -27.20
C ASP A 176 -0.48 17.61 -26.93
N ASP A 177 -0.06 18.46 -25.99
CA ASP A 177 1.35 18.63 -25.62
C ASP A 177 1.77 17.52 -24.65
N LYS A 178 2.82 16.77 -24.99
CA LYS A 178 3.40 15.76 -24.08
C LYS A 178 4.40 16.44 -23.16
N ARG A 179 4.01 16.67 -21.90
CA ARG A 179 4.79 17.47 -20.93
C ARG A 179 5.24 16.65 -19.72
N ILE A 180 6.42 16.98 -19.21
CA ILE A 180 6.96 16.45 -17.96
C ILE A 180 7.09 17.54 -16.91
N ILE A 181 6.54 17.25 -15.74
CA ILE A 181 6.67 18.07 -14.53
C ILE A 181 7.40 17.27 -13.48
N VAL A 182 8.54 17.78 -13.04
CA VAL A 182 9.29 17.24 -11.91
C VAL A 182 8.98 18.05 -10.66
N GLY A 183 8.67 17.38 -9.56
CA GLY A 183 8.41 18.02 -8.27
C GLY A 183 8.92 17.17 -7.11
N HIS A 184 8.78 17.68 -5.90
CA HIS A 184 9.03 16.92 -4.68
C HIS A 184 7.74 16.77 -3.88
N ASN A 185 7.29 15.53 -3.67
CA ASN A 185 5.91 15.25 -3.26
C ASN A 185 4.89 15.82 -4.26
N VAL A 186 5.18 15.63 -5.56
CA VAL A 186 4.49 16.27 -6.69
C VAL A 186 2.99 16.02 -6.76
N GLY A 187 2.49 14.97 -6.10
CA GLY A 187 1.05 14.72 -6.00
C GLY A 187 0.29 15.86 -5.33
N TYR A 188 0.93 16.60 -4.43
CA TYR A 188 0.38 17.83 -3.84
C TYR A 188 0.25 18.95 -4.89
N ASP A 189 1.30 19.15 -5.67
CA ASP A 189 1.38 20.22 -6.68
C ASP A 189 0.45 19.95 -7.86
N ARG A 190 0.42 18.69 -8.31
CA ARG A 190 -0.48 18.17 -9.33
C ARG A 190 -1.94 18.50 -9.03
N ALA A 191 -2.33 18.41 -7.76
CA ALA A 191 -3.70 18.72 -7.35
C ALA A 191 -4.05 20.21 -7.48
N ARG A 192 -3.19 21.07 -8.03
CA ARG A 192 -3.44 22.49 -8.31
C ARG A 192 -3.46 22.81 -9.81
N ILE A 193 -3.22 21.82 -10.66
CA ILE A 193 -3.16 21.97 -12.12
C ILE A 193 -4.55 21.73 -12.72
N ALA A 194 -5.01 22.64 -13.56
CA ALA A 194 -6.36 22.66 -14.11
C ALA A 194 -6.63 21.46 -15.05
N GLU A 195 -5.69 21.13 -15.91
CA GLU A 195 -5.83 20.12 -16.97
C GLU A 195 -5.99 18.69 -16.43
N GLU A 196 -5.58 18.44 -15.18
CA GLU A 196 -5.71 17.14 -14.53
C GLU A 196 -7.16 16.83 -14.10
N TYR A 197 -7.99 17.86 -13.92
CA TYR A 197 -9.41 17.75 -13.60
C TYR A 197 -10.24 17.55 -14.87
N SER A 198 -9.93 16.49 -15.60
CA SER A 198 -10.61 16.10 -16.83
C SER A 198 -10.75 14.58 -16.88
N ARG A 199 -11.81 14.07 -17.51
CA ARG A 199 -11.94 12.65 -17.86
C ARG A 199 -10.94 12.25 -18.93
N MET A 200 -10.60 13.16 -19.84
CA MET A 200 -9.65 12.91 -20.91
C MET A 200 -8.20 13.03 -20.42
N ASP A 201 -7.31 12.19 -20.92
CA ASP A 201 -5.87 12.25 -20.59
C ASP A 201 -5.28 13.61 -20.98
N SER A 202 -4.55 14.25 -20.06
CA SER A 202 -3.91 15.56 -20.22
C SER A 202 -2.60 15.50 -21.01
N ASN A 203 -2.00 14.32 -21.14
CA ASN A 203 -0.61 14.11 -21.60
C ASN A 203 0.46 14.85 -20.77
N ILE A 204 0.08 15.36 -19.60
CA ILE A 204 1.03 15.83 -18.59
C ILE A 204 1.41 14.63 -17.72
N ARG A 205 2.70 14.46 -17.45
CA ARG A 205 3.23 13.38 -16.62
C ARG A 205 4.13 13.94 -15.53
N TYR A 206 4.09 13.27 -14.39
CA TYR A 206 4.72 13.75 -13.16
C TYR A 206 5.81 12.80 -12.71
N VAL A 207 6.96 13.36 -12.37
CA VAL A 207 8.07 12.62 -11.76
C VAL A 207 8.36 13.20 -10.38
N ASP A 208 8.15 12.38 -9.36
CA ASP A 208 8.31 12.76 -7.97
C ASP A 208 9.71 12.40 -7.46
N THR A 209 10.52 13.40 -7.15
CA THR A 209 11.86 13.19 -6.58
C THR A 209 11.83 12.46 -5.23
N MET A 210 10.74 12.57 -4.46
CA MET A 210 10.58 11.79 -3.23
C MET A 210 10.41 10.30 -3.54
N SER A 211 9.56 9.95 -4.51
CA SER A 211 9.38 8.57 -4.99
C SER A 211 10.68 7.98 -5.54
N LEU A 212 11.42 8.74 -6.36
CA LEU A 212 12.73 8.31 -6.86
C LEU A 212 13.71 8.04 -5.72
N HIS A 213 13.78 8.97 -4.74
CA HIS A 213 14.64 8.84 -3.56
C HIS A 213 14.30 7.59 -2.74
N ILE A 214 13.03 7.36 -2.44
CA ILE A 214 12.59 6.21 -1.64
C ILE A 214 12.97 4.89 -2.32
N ALA A 215 12.84 4.83 -3.65
CA ALA A 215 13.18 3.64 -4.42
C ALA A 215 14.69 3.31 -4.40
N VAL A 216 15.57 4.32 -4.28
CA VAL A 216 17.04 4.12 -4.35
C VAL A 216 17.74 4.15 -2.99
N SER A 217 17.30 5.01 -2.07
CA SER A 217 17.97 5.30 -0.79
C SER A 217 17.00 5.43 0.39
N GLY A 218 15.74 4.98 0.24
CA GLY A 218 14.74 5.06 1.29
C GLY A 218 14.99 4.10 2.46
N LEU A 219 14.48 4.47 3.64
CA LEU A 219 14.54 3.68 4.87
C LEU A 219 13.28 2.84 5.13
N CYS A 220 13.46 1.59 5.56
CA CYS A 220 12.36 0.75 6.00
C CYS A 220 11.85 1.14 7.40
N SER A 221 10.65 0.69 7.79
CA SER A 221 10.06 1.01 9.10
C SER A 221 10.90 0.51 10.28
N GLN A 222 11.55 -0.65 10.14
CA GLN A 222 12.43 -1.21 11.17
C GLN A 222 13.75 -0.44 11.33
N GLN A 223 14.21 0.27 10.30
CA GLN A 223 15.44 1.07 10.33
C GLN A 223 15.23 2.45 10.96
N ARG A 224 14.01 3.02 10.89
CA ARG A 224 13.73 4.39 11.36
C ARG A 224 14.04 4.64 12.84
N PRO A 225 13.72 3.75 13.80
CA PRO A 225 14.11 3.95 15.20
C PRO A 225 15.63 4.00 15.39
N ALA A 226 16.36 3.11 14.71
CA ALA A 226 17.82 3.09 14.75
C ALA A 226 18.42 4.36 14.11
N TRP A 227 17.84 4.83 13.01
CA TRP A 227 18.21 6.10 12.36
C TRP A 227 18.03 7.29 13.30
N ASN A 228 16.89 7.37 13.99
CA ASN A 228 16.63 8.46 14.94
C ASN A 228 17.52 8.41 16.19
N ALA A 229 17.99 7.23 16.59
CA ALA A 229 18.97 7.08 17.65
C ALA A 229 20.36 7.54 17.17
N GLU A 230 20.75 7.17 15.95
CA GLU A 230 22.03 7.54 15.36
C GLU A 230 22.14 9.03 15.06
N LEU A 231 21.07 9.68 14.57
CA LEU A 231 21.01 11.13 14.39
C LEU A 231 21.35 11.87 15.69
N ARG A 232 20.83 11.41 16.83
CA ARG A 232 21.12 12.00 18.15
C ARG A 232 22.55 11.77 18.61
N ARG A 233 23.21 10.71 18.11
CA ARG A 233 24.59 10.36 18.46
C ARG A 233 25.61 11.10 17.60
N ARG A 234 25.35 11.27 16.30
CA ARG A 234 26.25 11.96 15.35
C ARG A 234 26.44 13.44 15.66
N ASP A 235 25.55 14.05 16.43
CA ASP A 235 25.73 15.40 16.96
C ASP A 235 26.80 15.47 18.08
N GLN A 236 27.38 14.34 18.53
CA GLN A 236 28.27 14.27 19.70
C GLN A 236 29.69 13.68 19.45
N GLU A 237 29.97 12.94 18.36
CA GLU A 237 31.31 12.35 18.11
C GLU A 237 31.63 12.14 16.61
N SER A 238 32.93 12.10 16.26
CA SER A 238 33.46 11.85 14.91
C SER A 238 33.48 10.36 14.50
N SER A 239 33.32 10.11 13.21
CA SER A 239 32.93 8.83 12.59
C SER A 239 33.96 7.71 12.62
N SER A 240 33.48 6.46 12.70
CA SER A 240 34.21 5.23 12.35
C SER A 240 34.39 5.07 10.83
N ASN A 241 35.40 4.30 10.41
CA ASN A 241 35.79 4.11 8.99
C ASN A 241 34.93 3.10 8.19
N GLU A 242 33.92 2.46 8.78
CA GLU A 242 33.04 1.52 8.04
C GLU A 242 31.77 2.20 7.56
N GLN A 243 31.50 2.17 6.26
CA GLN A 243 30.21 2.61 5.71
C GLN A 243 29.07 1.69 6.17
N THR A 244 28.04 2.29 6.71
CA THR A 244 26.83 1.62 7.20
C THR A 244 25.61 2.04 6.39
N PHE A 245 24.46 1.42 6.64
CA PHE A 245 23.21 1.88 6.01
C PHE A 245 22.86 3.34 6.37
N PHE A 246 23.41 3.89 7.46
CA PHE A 246 23.24 5.29 7.83
C PHE A 246 23.90 6.27 6.85
N ASP A 247 24.83 5.79 6.03
CA ASP A 247 25.64 6.61 5.12
C ASP A 247 25.13 6.57 3.67
N VAL A 248 24.16 5.69 3.38
CA VAL A 248 23.58 5.47 2.05
C VAL A 248 22.06 5.66 2.02
N SER A 249 21.50 6.31 3.04
CA SER A 249 20.06 6.54 3.13
C SER A 249 19.73 7.87 3.79
N SER A 250 18.49 8.31 3.67
CA SER A 250 17.98 9.48 4.41
C SER A 250 16.48 9.37 4.67
N LEU A 251 15.96 10.35 5.42
CA LEU A 251 14.52 10.61 5.47
C LEU A 251 14.04 11.25 4.18
N ASN A 252 12.73 11.32 4.01
CA ASN A 252 12.10 11.60 2.72
C ASN A 252 11.88 13.09 2.42
N SER A 253 12.06 14.00 3.40
CA SER A 253 11.76 15.42 3.18
C SER A 253 12.76 16.04 2.20
N LEU A 254 12.34 17.05 1.42
CA LEU A 254 13.24 17.74 0.48
C LEU A 254 14.52 18.22 1.19
N LYS A 255 14.39 18.69 2.43
CA LYS A 255 15.53 19.09 3.27
C LYS A 255 16.52 17.94 3.49
N ASP A 256 16.03 16.79 3.90
CA ASP A 256 16.88 15.63 4.20
C ASP A 256 17.49 15.04 2.92
N VAL A 257 16.69 14.97 1.85
CA VAL A 257 17.10 14.43 0.55
C VAL A 257 18.15 15.33 -0.11
N ALA A 258 17.97 16.66 -0.08
CA ALA A 258 18.96 17.61 -0.59
C ALA A 258 20.25 17.61 0.23
N LYS A 259 20.16 17.50 1.56
CA LYS A 259 21.34 17.33 2.42
C LYS A 259 22.09 16.05 2.10
N PHE A 260 21.37 14.97 1.84
CA PHE A 260 21.96 13.66 1.57
C PHE A 260 22.63 13.59 0.19
N HIS A 261 21.88 13.89 -0.88
CA HIS A 261 22.32 13.77 -2.27
C HIS A 261 23.18 14.94 -2.75
N CYS A 262 22.82 16.17 -2.36
CA CYS A 262 23.45 17.40 -2.88
C CYS A 262 24.37 18.08 -1.88
N LYS A 263 24.40 17.64 -0.61
CA LYS A 263 25.15 18.27 0.50
C LYS A 263 24.71 19.71 0.79
N ILE A 264 23.47 20.05 0.47
CA ILE A 264 22.89 21.39 0.69
C ILE A 264 22.04 21.37 1.98
N ASN A 265 22.31 22.28 2.91
CA ASN A 265 21.49 22.49 4.10
C ASN A 265 20.48 23.61 3.87
N ILE A 266 19.24 23.39 4.32
CA ILE A 266 18.12 24.32 4.09
C ILE A 266 17.51 24.77 5.41
N ASP A 267 17.25 26.08 5.52
CA ASP A 267 16.34 26.66 6.50
C ASP A 267 14.93 26.78 5.88
N LYS A 268 13.91 26.31 6.60
CA LYS A 268 12.49 26.32 6.17
C LYS A 268 11.60 27.19 7.05
N SER A 269 12.16 28.19 7.72
CA SER A 269 11.44 29.10 8.63
C SER A 269 10.27 29.84 7.94
N GLN A 270 10.42 30.21 6.67
CA GLN A 270 9.43 30.97 5.88
C GLN A 270 8.13 30.21 5.56
N ARG A 271 8.15 28.87 5.56
CA ARG A 271 6.97 28.02 5.31
C ARG A 271 5.79 28.31 6.24
N SER A 272 6.09 28.74 7.47
CA SER A 272 5.08 29.03 8.49
C SER A 272 4.05 30.08 8.05
N ILE A 273 4.42 30.99 7.15
CA ILE A 273 3.52 32.04 6.63
C ILE A 273 2.35 31.43 5.84
N PHE A 274 2.58 30.40 5.03
CA PHE A 274 1.51 29.73 4.29
C PHE A 274 0.64 28.84 5.19
N GLU A 275 1.17 28.40 6.33
CA GLU A 275 0.44 27.53 7.27
C GLU A 275 -0.46 28.32 8.23
N THR A 276 -0.03 29.48 8.72
CA THR A 276 -0.73 30.23 9.77
C THR A 276 -0.92 31.72 9.49
N GLY A 277 -0.35 32.24 8.40
CA GLY A 277 -0.42 33.65 8.03
C GLY A 277 -1.73 34.05 7.33
N SER A 278 -1.73 35.29 6.83
CA SER A 278 -2.85 35.93 6.12
C SER A 278 -2.48 36.37 4.70
N LEU A 279 -3.49 36.70 3.88
CA LEU A 279 -3.27 37.26 2.54
C LEU A 279 -2.40 38.53 2.57
N SER A 280 -2.56 39.37 3.59
CA SER A 280 -1.77 40.60 3.75
C SER A 280 -0.28 40.31 3.97
N ASP A 281 0.04 39.23 4.68
CA ASP A 281 1.42 38.80 4.89
C ASP A 281 2.05 38.38 3.58
N VAL A 282 1.33 37.59 2.78
CA VAL A 282 1.76 37.13 1.45
C VAL A 282 1.96 38.31 0.49
N HIS A 283 1.08 39.31 0.51
CA HIS A 283 1.25 40.53 -0.29
C HIS A 283 2.51 41.31 0.05
N THR A 284 2.75 41.47 1.35
CA THR A 284 3.86 42.29 1.88
C THR A 284 5.19 41.62 1.61
N GLN A 285 5.28 40.31 1.84
CA GLN A 285 6.50 39.50 1.70
C GLN A 285 6.59 38.77 0.35
N PHE A 286 5.79 39.17 -0.65
CA PHE A 286 5.64 38.46 -1.92
C PHE A 286 6.96 38.08 -2.60
N ASN A 287 7.93 38.99 -2.71
CA ASN A 287 9.20 38.69 -3.40
C ASN A 287 10.01 37.65 -2.63
N GLU A 288 10.04 37.75 -1.30
CA GLU A 288 10.72 36.79 -0.42
C GLU A 288 10.07 35.40 -0.48
N LEU A 289 8.73 35.34 -0.52
CA LEU A 289 7.99 34.08 -0.65
C LEU A 289 8.13 33.46 -2.05
N MET A 290 8.21 34.27 -3.10
CA MET A 290 8.54 33.78 -4.45
C MET A 290 9.97 33.25 -4.52
N ASP A 291 10.95 33.94 -3.90
CA ASP A 291 12.32 33.45 -3.81
C ASP A 291 12.41 32.14 -3.00
N TYR A 292 11.59 31.99 -1.96
CA TYR A 292 11.47 30.75 -1.20
C TYR A 292 10.98 29.59 -2.08
N CYS A 293 9.90 29.78 -2.82
CA CYS A 293 9.37 28.77 -3.76
C CYS A 293 10.38 28.47 -4.88
N ALA A 294 11.04 29.49 -5.43
CA ALA A 294 12.08 29.33 -6.44
C ALA A 294 13.30 28.53 -5.93
N LYS A 295 13.69 28.71 -4.65
CA LYS A 295 14.73 27.88 -4.02
C LYS A 295 14.30 26.42 -3.93
N ASP A 296 13.07 26.13 -3.51
CA ASP A 296 12.57 24.75 -3.45
C ASP A 296 12.52 24.10 -4.85
N VAL A 297 12.18 24.86 -5.91
CA VAL A 297 12.29 24.42 -7.32
C VAL A 297 13.75 24.12 -7.71
N ALA A 298 14.70 25.03 -7.44
CA ALA A 298 16.11 24.82 -7.75
C ALA A 298 16.70 23.61 -7.02
N LEU A 299 16.35 23.45 -5.75
CA LEU A 299 16.74 22.31 -4.91
C LEU A 299 16.16 21.00 -5.45
N THR A 300 14.89 21.02 -5.87
CA THR A 300 14.23 19.87 -6.49
C THR A 300 14.94 19.47 -7.78
N HIS A 301 15.35 20.43 -8.62
CA HIS A 301 16.15 20.15 -9.82
C HIS A 301 17.50 19.53 -9.47
N ALA A 302 18.22 20.07 -8.48
CA ALA A 302 19.51 19.53 -8.04
C ALA A 302 19.39 18.09 -7.52
N VAL A 303 18.35 17.80 -6.71
CA VAL A 303 18.03 16.44 -6.24
C VAL A 303 17.68 15.54 -7.42
N TYR A 304 16.85 16.02 -8.34
CA TYR A 304 16.46 15.26 -9.52
C TYR A 304 17.68 14.84 -10.36
N LYS A 305 18.61 15.77 -10.64
CA LYS A 305 19.87 15.50 -11.36
C LYS A 305 20.69 14.39 -10.69
N ALA A 306 20.74 14.37 -9.36
CA ALA A 306 21.47 13.36 -8.61
C ALA A 306 20.76 11.98 -8.59
N VAL A 307 19.43 11.97 -8.45
CA VAL A 307 18.69 10.75 -8.11
C VAL A 307 18.13 10.02 -9.35
N PHE A 308 17.70 10.74 -10.39
CA PHE A 308 17.07 10.12 -11.57
C PHE A 308 17.98 9.10 -12.29
N PRO A 309 19.28 9.37 -12.53
CA PRO A 309 20.17 8.36 -13.13
C PRO A 309 20.30 7.09 -12.30
N ILE A 310 20.39 7.23 -10.97
CA ILE A 310 20.45 6.10 -10.03
C ILE A 310 19.15 5.29 -10.09
N PHE A 311 18.01 5.98 -10.15
CA PHE A 311 16.71 5.33 -10.32
C PHE A 311 16.65 4.52 -11.62
N ARG A 312 17.11 5.07 -12.76
CA ARG A 312 17.13 4.34 -14.04
C ARG A 312 18.04 3.11 -14.01
N LYS A 313 19.15 3.16 -13.27
CA LYS A 313 20.02 2.00 -13.02
C LYS A 313 19.34 0.94 -12.13
N ASN A 314 18.62 1.38 -11.10
CA ASN A 314 17.94 0.48 -10.17
C ASN A 314 16.67 -0.12 -10.79
N CYS A 315 15.94 0.62 -11.62
CA CYS A 315 14.72 0.20 -12.29
C CYS A 315 14.91 0.29 -13.83
N PRO A 316 15.64 -0.65 -14.45
CA PRO A 316 16.06 -0.52 -15.84
C PRO A 316 14.92 -0.71 -16.85
N HIS A 317 13.95 -1.58 -16.54
CA HIS A 317 12.88 -1.93 -17.48
C HIS A 317 11.95 -0.74 -17.75
N PRO A 318 11.60 -0.43 -19.02
CA PRO A 318 10.79 0.74 -19.39
C PRO A 318 9.38 0.71 -18.78
N VAL A 319 8.77 -0.47 -18.64
CA VAL A 319 7.48 -0.66 -17.95
C VAL A 319 7.47 -0.08 -16.54
N SER A 320 8.57 -0.17 -15.78
CA SER A 320 8.62 0.38 -14.42
C SER A 320 8.47 1.90 -14.40
N PHE A 321 9.05 2.58 -15.39
CA PHE A 321 8.92 4.03 -15.52
C PHE A 321 7.52 4.41 -16.06
N ALA A 322 7.05 3.76 -17.12
CA ALA A 322 5.72 4.01 -17.68
C ALA A 322 4.60 3.76 -16.66
N GLY A 323 4.66 2.64 -15.93
CA GLY A 323 3.70 2.31 -14.87
C GLY A 323 3.65 3.38 -13.78
N MET A 324 4.81 3.86 -13.33
CA MET A 324 4.91 4.96 -12.38
C MET A 324 4.23 6.24 -12.88
N LEU A 325 4.44 6.61 -14.15
CA LEU A 325 3.80 7.79 -14.76
C LEU A 325 2.28 7.68 -14.81
N HIS A 326 1.75 6.50 -15.16
CA HIS A 326 0.31 6.26 -15.19
C HIS A 326 -0.32 6.30 -13.79
N MET A 327 0.34 5.70 -12.80
CA MET A 327 -0.13 5.75 -11.41
C MET A 327 -0.18 7.17 -10.84
N GLY A 328 0.77 8.03 -11.24
CA GLY A 328 0.81 9.44 -10.86
C GLY A 328 -0.34 10.27 -11.43
N SER A 329 -1.07 9.76 -12.42
CA SER A 329 -2.14 10.47 -13.15
C SER A 329 -3.56 10.02 -12.73
N SER A 330 -3.68 9.45 -11.52
CA SER A 330 -4.94 8.95 -10.94
C SER A 330 -5.97 10.05 -10.69
N PHE A 331 -7.25 9.69 -10.77
CA PHE A 331 -8.37 10.60 -10.55
C PHE A 331 -9.61 9.83 -10.08
N LEU A 332 -10.51 10.53 -9.40
CA LEU A 332 -11.77 9.99 -8.88
C LEU A 332 -12.91 10.94 -9.20
N THR A 333 -14.03 10.41 -9.67
CA THR A 333 -15.26 11.17 -9.91
C THR A 333 -16.19 11.07 -8.71
N VAL A 334 -16.80 12.19 -8.34
CA VAL A 334 -17.78 12.30 -7.24
C VAL A 334 -18.98 13.12 -7.69
N THR A 335 -20.04 13.14 -6.88
CA THR A 335 -21.25 13.95 -7.08
C THR A 335 -21.53 14.76 -5.82
N GLU A 336 -22.61 15.56 -5.81
CA GLU A 336 -23.10 16.26 -4.63
C GLU A 336 -23.27 15.36 -3.39
N ARG A 337 -23.45 14.04 -3.58
CA ARG A 337 -23.49 13.06 -2.50
C ARG A 337 -22.23 13.05 -1.62
N TRP A 338 -21.10 13.55 -2.13
CA TRP A 338 -19.89 13.75 -1.34
C TRP A 338 -20.15 14.70 -0.16
N GLU A 339 -20.80 15.84 -0.42
CA GLU A 339 -21.12 16.83 0.61
C GLU A 339 -22.13 16.26 1.62
N ASP A 340 -23.16 15.56 1.12
CA ASP A 340 -24.13 14.86 1.96
C ASP A 340 -23.44 13.83 2.86
N TYR A 341 -22.50 13.05 2.33
CA TYR A 341 -21.75 12.06 3.09
C TYR A 341 -20.93 12.70 4.21
N LEU A 342 -20.25 13.82 3.94
CA LEU A 342 -19.49 14.54 4.96
C LEU A 342 -20.41 15.07 6.07
N GLN A 343 -21.56 15.62 5.69
CA GLN A 343 -22.55 16.15 6.63
C GLN A 343 -23.19 15.03 7.46
N LYS A 344 -23.66 13.96 6.81
CA LYS A 344 -24.29 12.79 7.47
C LYS A 344 -23.30 12.08 8.40
N SER A 345 -22.06 11.85 7.97
CA SER A 345 -21.04 11.20 8.81
C SER A 345 -20.64 12.05 10.00
N SER A 346 -20.40 13.36 9.80
CA SER A 346 -20.10 14.28 10.90
C SER A 346 -21.28 14.46 11.85
N GLY A 347 -22.48 14.59 11.29
CA GLY A 347 -23.74 14.72 12.03
C GLY A 347 -24.02 13.49 12.87
N LYS A 348 -23.89 12.28 12.31
CA LYS A 348 -24.12 11.03 13.03
C LYS A 348 -23.11 10.83 14.16
N HIS A 349 -21.83 11.13 13.91
CA HIS A 349 -20.82 11.07 14.96
C HIS A 349 -21.15 12.04 16.11
N LYS A 350 -21.57 13.27 15.78
CA LYS A 350 -21.97 14.28 16.77
C LYS A 350 -23.20 13.84 17.55
N GLU A 351 -24.26 13.39 16.87
CA GLU A 351 -25.49 12.87 17.48
C GLU A 351 -25.19 11.76 18.50
N LEU A 352 -24.41 10.75 18.09
CA LEU A 352 -24.02 9.66 18.98
C LEU A 352 -23.22 10.22 20.17
N SER A 353 -22.22 11.07 19.93
CA SER A 353 -21.38 11.65 20.99
C SER A 353 -22.21 12.47 21.99
N ASP A 354 -23.17 13.27 21.52
CA ASP A 354 -24.02 14.10 22.36
C ASP A 354 -24.95 13.23 23.24
N MET A 355 -25.51 12.14 22.69
CA MET A 355 -26.32 11.18 23.48
C MET A 355 -25.52 10.54 24.62
N LEU A 356 -24.27 10.16 24.33
CA LEU A 356 -23.39 9.58 25.34
C LEU A 356 -23.00 10.59 26.42
N ASP A 357 -22.67 11.82 26.01
CA ASP A 357 -22.38 12.91 26.93
C ASP A 357 -23.55 13.13 27.90
N VAL A 358 -24.80 13.12 27.40
CA VAL A 358 -25.99 13.23 28.25
C VAL A 358 -26.07 12.09 29.27
N LYS A 359 -25.85 10.84 28.85
CA LYS A 359 -25.93 9.66 29.75
C LYS A 359 -24.82 9.65 30.81
N ILE A 360 -23.58 9.96 30.43
CA ILE A 360 -22.46 10.05 31.38
C ILE A 360 -22.67 11.22 32.35
N ARG A 361 -23.22 12.35 31.88
CA ARG A 361 -23.56 13.48 32.75
C ARG A 361 -24.64 13.14 33.77
N ASP A 362 -25.68 12.40 33.36
CA ASP A 362 -26.71 11.92 34.28
C ASP A 362 -26.11 10.99 35.36
N LEU A 363 -25.23 10.06 34.98
CA LEU A 363 -24.51 9.21 35.95
C LEU A 363 -23.59 10.02 36.87
N ALA A 364 -22.89 11.02 36.33
CA ALA A 364 -22.05 11.91 37.13
C ALA A 364 -22.88 12.75 38.12
N GLU A 365 -24.05 13.22 37.71
CA GLU A 365 -24.94 13.98 38.59
C GLU A 365 -25.53 13.10 39.69
N LYS A 366 -25.97 11.87 39.35
CA LYS A 366 -26.40 10.86 40.32
C LYS A 366 -25.30 10.54 41.34
N ALA A 367 -24.05 10.40 40.89
CA ALA A 367 -22.93 10.23 41.79
C ALA A 367 -22.71 11.48 42.66
N ARG A 368 -22.73 12.70 42.08
CA ARG A 368 -22.48 13.95 42.80
C ARG A 368 -23.41 14.13 44.01
N VAL A 369 -24.67 13.76 43.89
CA VAL A 369 -25.67 13.89 44.97
C VAL A 369 -25.27 13.10 46.22
N LEU A 370 -24.49 12.02 46.08
CA LEU A 370 -24.01 11.20 47.19
C LEU A 370 -22.93 11.88 48.04
N VAL A 371 -22.52 13.12 47.73
CA VAL A 371 -21.46 13.83 48.48
C VAL A 371 -21.74 13.90 49.98
N ASP A 372 -23.01 13.99 50.38
CA ASP A 372 -23.45 14.07 51.77
C ASP A 372 -23.65 12.69 52.44
N ASP A 373 -23.48 11.59 51.68
CA ASP A 373 -23.68 10.20 52.12
C ASP A 373 -22.37 9.38 52.10
N PRO A 374 -21.40 9.65 52.99
CA PRO A 374 -20.08 9.03 52.98
C PRO A 374 -20.09 7.50 53.05
N VAL A 375 -21.05 6.92 53.77
CA VAL A 375 -21.17 5.46 53.90
C VAL A 375 -21.46 4.79 52.55
N ILE A 376 -22.18 5.45 51.66
CA ILE A 376 -22.59 4.87 50.37
C ILE A 376 -21.41 4.83 49.41
N TRP A 377 -20.74 5.97 49.20
CA TRP A 377 -19.65 6.03 48.22
C TRP A 377 -18.33 5.43 48.73
N GLN A 378 -18.08 5.36 50.04
CA GLN A 378 -16.89 4.68 50.59
C GLN A 378 -16.96 3.16 50.42
N ASN A 379 -18.15 2.58 50.55
CA ASN A 379 -18.36 1.13 50.40
C ASN A 379 -18.54 0.70 48.93
N ASP A 380 -18.79 1.64 48.03
CA ASP A 380 -18.93 1.36 46.60
C ASP A 380 -17.55 1.11 45.94
N PRO A 381 -17.35 -0.05 45.28
CA PRO A 381 -16.10 -0.41 44.62
C PRO A 381 -15.54 0.58 43.60
N TRP A 382 -16.40 1.36 42.95
CA TRP A 382 -16.06 2.33 41.92
C TRP A 382 -15.98 3.74 42.51
N LEU A 383 -17.05 4.19 43.18
CA LEU A 383 -17.14 5.58 43.65
C LEU A 383 -16.09 5.93 44.70
N SER A 384 -15.63 4.97 45.51
CA SER A 384 -14.54 5.15 46.47
C SER A 384 -13.21 5.60 45.84
N GLN A 385 -13.05 5.42 44.52
CA GLN A 385 -11.86 5.83 43.77
C GLN A 385 -11.86 7.33 43.40
N LEU A 386 -12.99 8.03 43.54
CA LEU A 386 -13.13 9.45 43.18
C LEU A 386 -12.65 10.38 44.29
N ASP A 387 -12.17 11.58 43.93
CA ASP A 387 -11.74 12.60 44.90
C ASP A 387 -12.94 13.40 45.43
N TRP A 388 -13.51 12.93 46.55
CA TRP A 388 -14.70 13.50 47.19
C TRP A 388 -14.44 14.78 48.00
N PHE A 389 -13.22 15.34 47.99
CA PHE A 389 -12.91 16.53 48.78
C PHE A 389 -13.76 17.75 48.38
N VAL A 390 -14.43 18.37 49.36
CA VAL A 390 -15.24 19.59 49.17
C VAL A 390 -14.52 20.79 49.78
N ASN A 391 -14.02 21.71 48.95
CA ASN A 391 -13.40 22.95 49.42
C ASN A 391 -14.46 23.98 49.91
N PRO A 392 -14.50 24.35 51.20
CA PRO A 392 -15.53 25.24 51.75
C PRO A 392 -15.37 26.71 51.34
N ARG A 393 -14.17 27.14 50.93
CA ARG A 393 -13.84 28.56 50.65
C ARG A 393 -14.13 28.98 49.20
N GLN A 394 -14.58 28.05 48.36
CA GLN A 394 -14.68 28.25 46.92
C GLN A 394 -16.09 28.73 46.51
N ARG A 395 -16.16 29.75 45.65
CA ARG A 395 -17.44 30.40 45.25
C ARG A 395 -18.19 29.68 44.11
N LYS A 396 -17.49 29.09 43.14
CA LYS A 396 -18.09 28.37 42.00
C LYS A 396 -18.30 26.88 42.35
N LEU A 397 -19.44 26.31 41.95
CA LEU A 397 -19.85 24.92 42.27
C LEU A 397 -19.70 24.60 43.76
N LYS A 398 -20.23 25.48 44.62
CA LYS A 398 -20.17 25.33 46.08
C LYS A 398 -20.84 24.02 46.50
N GLY A 399 -20.22 23.27 47.39
CA GLY A 399 -20.73 21.96 47.85
C GLY A 399 -20.42 20.77 46.91
N SER A 400 -19.83 20.99 45.73
CA SER A 400 -19.45 19.88 44.84
C SER A 400 -18.07 19.29 45.19
N PRO A 401 -17.88 17.96 45.04
CA PRO A 401 -16.60 17.30 45.25
C PRO A 401 -15.56 17.68 44.17
N LYS A 402 -14.28 17.48 44.48
CA LYS A 402 -13.16 17.88 43.61
C LYS A 402 -13.18 17.17 42.25
N TRP A 403 -13.46 15.86 42.21
CA TRP A 403 -13.54 15.12 40.94
C TRP A 403 -14.56 15.71 39.96
N TYR A 404 -15.71 16.20 40.47
CA TYR A 404 -16.77 16.78 39.66
C TYR A 404 -16.38 18.15 39.14
N LYS A 405 -15.72 18.95 39.98
CA LYS A 405 -15.20 20.28 39.61
C LYS A 405 -14.12 20.19 38.55
N ASP A 406 -13.19 19.23 38.69
CA ASP A 406 -12.11 19.02 37.73
C ASP A 406 -12.64 18.61 36.35
N ALA A 407 -13.81 17.95 36.30
CA ALA A 407 -14.49 17.58 35.07
C ALA A 407 -15.40 18.68 34.48
N TYR A 408 -15.62 19.80 35.19
CA TYR A 408 -16.55 20.84 34.78
C TYR A 408 -15.86 21.96 33.99
N ASP A 409 -16.34 22.25 32.78
CA ASP A 409 -15.85 23.38 32.00
C ASP A 409 -16.63 24.65 32.30
N THR A 410 -15.94 25.60 32.95
CA THR A 410 -16.50 26.91 33.30
C THR A 410 -16.83 27.80 32.12
N LYS A 411 -16.25 27.57 30.92
CA LYS A 411 -16.54 28.37 29.72
C LYS A 411 -17.84 27.95 29.06
N THR A 412 -18.10 26.65 28.99
CA THR A 412 -19.32 26.09 28.38
C THR A 412 -20.43 25.81 29.39
N ALA A 413 -20.15 25.97 30.69
CA ALA A 413 -21.06 25.65 31.79
C ALA A 413 -21.54 24.19 31.79
N THR A 414 -20.71 23.26 31.31
CA THR A 414 -21.05 21.83 31.16
C THR A 414 -19.93 20.92 31.65
N LEU A 415 -20.30 19.74 32.16
CA LEU A 415 -19.35 18.64 32.42
C LEU A 415 -18.77 18.10 31.11
N LYS A 416 -17.44 18.02 31.03
CA LYS A 416 -16.69 17.44 29.90
C LYS A 416 -16.15 16.06 30.28
N ILE A 417 -17.03 15.06 30.29
CA ILE A 417 -16.67 13.67 30.56
C ILE A 417 -16.85 12.87 29.28
N SER A 418 -15.74 12.37 28.73
CA SER A 418 -15.74 11.51 27.54
C SER A 418 -15.32 10.09 27.91
N THR A 419 -15.45 9.15 26.98
CA THR A 419 -14.90 7.78 27.13
C THR A 419 -13.38 7.72 27.27
N ARG A 420 -12.66 8.83 27.07
CA ARG A 420 -11.22 8.95 27.33
C ARG A 420 -10.92 9.46 28.75
N SER A 421 -11.90 10.01 29.44
CA SER A 421 -11.76 10.53 30.80
C SER A 421 -11.56 9.37 31.78
N ARG A 422 -10.59 9.47 32.71
CA ARG A 422 -10.31 8.42 33.70
C ARG A 422 -11.49 8.09 34.61
N ILE A 423 -12.38 9.06 34.84
CA ILE A 423 -13.60 8.85 35.64
C ILE A 423 -14.71 8.11 34.88
N ALA A 424 -14.66 8.01 33.55
CA ALA A 424 -15.72 7.38 32.77
C ALA A 424 -15.87 5.87 33.07
N PRO A 425 -14.79 5.04 33.12
CA PRO A 425 -14.90 3.65 33.55
C PRO A 425 -15.49 3.45 34.96
N ILE A 426 -15.30 4.44 35.84
CA ILE A 426 -15.81 4.44 37.22
C ILE A 426 -17.31 4.71 37.24
N LEU A 427 -17.74 5.81 36.59
CA LEU A 427 -19.16 6.18 36.50
C LEU A 427 -19.98 5.13 35.74
N LEU A 428 -19.36 4.48 34.75
CA LEU A 428 -19.94 3.37 34.01
C LEU A 428 -19.84 2.03 34.74
N ARG A 429 -19.27 1.97 35.94
CA ARG A 429 -19.14 0.76 36.77
C ARG A 429 -18.66 -0.48 35.98
N LEU A 430 -17.54 -0.34 35.28
CA LEU A 430 -17.00 -1.42 34.45
C LEU A 430 -16.46 -2.59 35.30
N LYS A 431 -16.61 -3.80 34.76
CA LYS A 431 -16.19 -5.07 35.35
C LYS A 431 -15.36 -5.87 34.34
N TRP A 432 -14.35 -6.60 34.80
CA TRP A 432 -13.59 -7.56 34.00
C TRP A 432 -13.76 -8.96 34.59
N ASN A 433 -14.25 -9.92 33.80
CA ASN A 433 -14.68 -11.25 34.26
C ASN A 433 -15.64 -11.19 35.46
N GLY A 434 -16.53 -10.20 35.48
CA GLY A 434 -17.47 -9.97 36.59
C GLY A 434 -16.90 -9.21 37.79
N TYR A 435 -15.58 -8.96 37.83
CA TYR A 435 -14.91 -8.27 38.93
C TYR A 435 -14.78 -6.76 38.69
N PRO A 436 -15.00 -5.88 39.69
CA PRO A 436 -14.91 -4.42 39.53
C PRO A 436 -13.54 -3.95 39.05
N LEU A 437 -13.52 -2.98 38.13
CA LEU A 437 -12.29 -2.30 37.72
C LEU A 437 -11.81 -1.28 38.76
N HIS A 438 -10.49 -1.22 38.94
CA HIS A 438 -9.80 -0.31 39.84
C HIS A 438 -8.54 0.26 39.18
N TYR A 439 -8.33 1.57 39.27
CA TYR A 439 -7.17 2.22 38.66
C TYR A 439 -6.01 2.37 39.64
N ILE A 440 -4.84 1.83 39.29
CA ILE A 440 -3.60 1.94 40.06
C ILE A 440 -2.59 2.77 39.24
N PRO A 441 -2.06 3.90 39.75
CA PRO A 441 -1.17 4.78 38.99
C PRO A 441 0.04 4.11 38.32
N SER A 442 0.66 3.11 38.96
CA SER A 442 1.82 2.37 38.45
C SER A 442 1.46 1.27 37.44
N ASN A 443 0.26 0.69 37.54
CA ASN A 443 -0.12 -0.53 36.80
C ASN A 443 -1.28 -0.32 35.82
N GLY A 444 -1.88 0.86 35.79
CA GLY A 444 -3.06 1.17 34.98
C GLY A 444 -4.34 0.57 35.55
N TRP A 445 -5.26 0.17 34.69
CA TRP A 445 -6.51 -0.48 35.09
C TRP A 445 -6.30 -1.95 35.46
N CYS A 446 -6.75 -2.30 36.65
CA CYS A 446 -6.76 -3.64 37.21
C CYS A 446 -8.19 -4.07 37.52
N TYR A 447 -8.44 -5.35 37.72
CA TYR A 447 -9.68 -5.88 38.30
C TYR A 447 -9.40 -6.47 39.68
N LYS A 448 -10.30 -6.22 40.63
CA LYS A 448 -10.11 -6.59 42.04
C LYS A 448 -10.89 -7.85 42.39
N ILE A 449 -10.22 -8.82 43.02
CA ILE A 449 -10.79 -10.11 43.46
C ILE A 449 -10.59 -10.23 44.97
N LEU A 450 -11.58 -10.78 45.69
CA LEU A 450 -11.46 -11.03 47.12
C LEU A 450 -10.34 -12.03 47.41
N ASN A 451 -9.57 -11.80 48.48
CA ASN A 451 -8.46 -12.70 48.87
C ASN A 451 -8.90 -14.16 49.02
N SER A 452 -10.14 -14.43 49.43
CA SER A 452 -10.72 -15.76 49.58
C SER A 452 -11.05 -16.47 48.26
N GLU A 453 -11.17 -15.74 47.16
CA GLU A 453 -11.56 -16.26 45.84
C GLU A 453 -10.36 -16.52 44.91
N VAL A 454 -9.15 -16.14 45.32
CA VAL A 454 -7.93 -16.28 44.51
C VAL A 454 -7.31 -17.67 44.73
N ALA A 455 -7.17 -18.44 43.65
CA ALA A 455 -6.43 -19.70 43.68
C ALA A 455 -4.94 -19.48 44.02
N VAL A 456 -4.35 -20.39 44.79
CA VAL A 456 -2.94 -20.30 45.29
C VAL A 456 -1.95 -20.01 44.16
N ASP A 457 -2.15 -20.64 43.01
CA ASP A 457 -1.28 -20.52 41.83
C ASP A 457 -1.40 -19.17 41.10
N GLN A 458 -2.50 -18.44 41.32
CA GLN A 458 -2.77 -17.14 40.69
C GLN A 458 -2.32 -15.96 41.56
N SER A 459 -2.18 -16.16 42.87
CA SER A 459 -1.77 -15.10 43.80
C SER A 459 -0.47 -14.43 43.35
N SER A 460 0.53 -15.21 42.93
CA SER A 460 1.84 -14.73 42.47
C SER A 460 1.79 -13.79 41.25
N LYS A 461 0.70 -13.79 40.49
CA LYS A 461 0.50 -12.95 39.29
C LYS A 461 -0.23 -11.63 39.57
N ALA A 462 -0.61 -11.36 40.82
CA ALA A 462 -1.27 -10.12 41.19
C ALA A 462 -0.31 -8.92 41.07
N ALA A 463 -0.81 -7.83 40.50
CA ALA A 463 -0.10 -6.57 40.32
C ALA A 463 0.08 -5.80 41.63
N ALA A 464 -0.91 -5.92 42.52
CA ALA A 464 -0.92 -5.34 43.86
C ALA A 464 -1.84 -6.18 44.77
N ARG A 465 -1.71 -6.01 46.09
CA ARG A 465 -2.53 -6.69 47.10
C ARG A 465 -2.78 -5.76 48.27
N ASP A 466 -3.95 -5.86 48.88
CA ASP A 466 -4.27 -5.25 50.17
C ASP A 466 -4.88 -6.31 51.13
N ASP A 467 -5.27 -5.88 52.33
CA ASP A 467 -5.79 -6.76 53.38
C ASP A 467 -7.05 -7.53 52.95
N THR A 468 -7.77 -7.06 51.93
CA THR A 468 -9.07 -7.59 51.50
C THR A 468 -9.07 -8.13 50.05
N TYR A 469 -8.23 -7.58 49.16
CA TYR A 469 -8.27 -7.83 47.71
C TYR A 469 -6.89 -8.07 47.09
N HIS A 470 -6.88 -8.91 46.04
CA HIS A 470 -5.81 -8.96 45.03
C HIS A 470 -6.22 -8.17 43.78
N TYR A 471 -5.28 -7.44 43.21
CA TYR A 471 -5.47 -6.65 41.99
C TYR A 471 -4.71 -7.28 40.83
N PHE A 472 -5.41 -7.60 39.74
CA PHE A 472 -4.82 -8.18 38.54
C PHE A 472 -4.89 -7.19 37.39
N LYS A 473 -3.80 -7.04 36.62
CA LYS A 473 -3.79 -6.14 35.45
C LYS A 473 -4.84 -6.59 34.44
N VAL A 474 -5.59 -5.64 33.89
CA VAL A 474 -6.36 -5.91 32.67
C VAL A 474 -5.37 -6.23 31.54
N PRO A 475 -5.48 -7.39 30.87
CA PRO A 475 -4.55 -7.80 29.82
C PRO A 475 -4.36 -6.74 28.74
N HIS A 476 -3.15 -6.60 28.21
CA HIS A 476 -2.86 -5.66 27.11
C HIS A 476 -2.40 -6.41 25.86
N LYS A 477 -2.79 -5.91 24.68
CA LYS A 477 -2.45 -6.53 23.38
C LYS A 477 -0.94 -6.64 23.11
N ASP A 478 -0.15 -5.77 23.73
CA ASP A 478 1.30 -5.67 23.54
C ASP A 478 2.10 -6.48 24.59
N GLY A 479 1.41 -7.28 25.43
CA GLY A 479 2.03 -8.18 26.41
C GLY A 479 1.71 -7.85 27.87
N GLU A 480 2.19 -8.68 28.78
CA GLU A 480 1.90 -8.59 30.24
C GLU A 480 2.54 -7.37 30.91
N ASP A 481 3.66 -6.87 30.39
CA ASP A 481 4.35 -5.68 30.91
C ASP A 481 3.60 -4.37 30.59
N ALA A 482 2.81 -4.35 29.51
CA ALA A 482 2.07 -3.16 29.12
C ALA A 482 0.83 -2.93 30.01
N ASN A 483 0.50 -1.67 30.28
CA ASN A 483 -0.62 -1.30 31.15
C ASN A 483 -1.89 -1.01 30.32
N CYS A 484 -3.04 -1.44 30.81
CA CYS A 484 -4.32 -0.96 30.30
C CYS A 484 -4.51 0.50 30.72
N GLY A 485 -4.35 1.45 29.79
CA GLY A 485 -4.55 2.88 30.06
C GLY A 485 -6.02 3.31 30.00
N ASN A 486 -6.79 2.75 29.08
CA ASN A 486 -8.23 3.02 28.94
C ASN A 486 -8.98 1.73 28.57
N PRO A 487 -9.84 1.18 29.45
CA PRO A 487 -10.61 -0.05 29.18
C PRO A 487 -11.70 0.18 28.13
N LEU A 488 -12.06 1.43 27.82
CA LEU A 488 -12.99 1.81 26.75
C LEU A 488 -12.30 2.02 25.40
N ALA A 489 -11.00 1.71 25.29
CA ALA A 489 -10.24 1.85 24.05
C ALA A 489 -10.60 0.76 23.02
N LYS A 490 -10.30 1.05 21.74
CA LYS A 490 -10.59 0.17 20.61
C LYS A 490 -10.08 -1.27 20.77
N SER A 491 -8.94 -1.46 21.44
CA SER A 491 -8.34 -2.78 21.67
C SER A 491 -9.19 -3.71 22.54
N TYR A 492 -10.15 -3.17 23.30
CA TYR A 492 -10.96 -3.91 24.27
C TYR A 492 -12.41 -4.16 23.80
N ILE A 493 -12.76 -3.75 22.57
CA ILE A 493 -14.10 -3.95 22.01
C ILE A 493 -14.47 -5.44 21.97
N SER A 494 -13.56 -6.30 21.52
CA SER A 494 -13.80 -7.75 21.48
C SER A 494 -13.99 -8.33 22.88
N SER A 495 -13.25 -7.84 23.88
CA SER A 495 -13.45 -8.25 25.27
C SER A 495 -14.85 -7.89 25.78
N PHE A 496 -15.45 -6.81 25.29
CA PHE A 496 -16.82 -6.46 25.62
C PHE A 496 -17.84 -7.36 24.89
N GLU A 497 -17.64 -7.62 23.59
CA GLU A 497 -18.45 -8.55 22.79
C GLU A 497 -18.46 -9.98 23.38
N ASP A 498 -17.29 -10.44 23.84
CA ASP A 498 -17.09 -11.74 24.48
C ASP A 498 -17.60 -11.78 25.93
N LYS A 499 -18.23 -10.70 26.43
CA LYS A 499 -18.74 -10.54 27.80
C LYS A 499 -17.68 -10.67 28.90
N ILE A 500 -16.41 -10.48 28.56
CA ILE A 500 -15.27 -10.41 29.50
C ILE A 500 -15.28 -9.04 30.19
N LEU A 501 -15.37 -7.96 29.42
CA LEU A 501 -15.56 -6.61 29.91
C LEU A 501 -17.06 -6.32 29.96
N THR A 502 -17.63 -6.03 31.12
CA THR A 502 -19.06 -5.75 31.32
C THR A 502 -19.28 -4.50 32.15
N SER A 503 -20.53 -4.11 32.37
CA SER A 503 -20.92 -2.95 33.16
C SER A 503 -22.25 -3.22 33.87
N GLU A 504 -22.49 -2.53 34.99
CA GLU A 504 -23.80 -2.52 35.64
C GLU A 504 -24.85 -1.68 34.90
N TYR A 505 -24.42 -0.75 34.04
CA TYR A 505 -25.30 0.16 33.32
C TYR A 505 -25.27 -0.13 31.82
N GLU A 506 -26.46 -0.09 31.21
CA GLU A 506 -26.58 -0.18 29.75
C GLU A 506 -25.87 0.98 29.04
N ALA A 507 -25.75 2.14 29.68
CA ALA A 507 -25.00 3.29 29.17
C ALA A 507 -23.55 2.95 28.80
N ALA A 508 -22.91 1.98 29.45
CA ALA A 508 -21.54 1.58 29.13
C ALA A 508 -21.47 0.74 27.84
N ARG A 509 -22.49 -0.10 27.61
CA ARG A 509 -22.65 -0.84 26.36
C ARG A 509 -22.74 0.12 25.20
N GLU A 510 -23.63 1.10 25.31
CA GLU A 510 -23.80 2.12 24.28
C GLU A 510 -22.54 2.98 24.10
N ALA A 511 -21.84 3.33 25.18
CA ALA A 511 -20.58 4.07 25.12
C ALA A 511 -19.49 3.32 24.33
N LEU A 512 -19.41 2.00 24.54
CA LEU A 512 -18.46 1.13 23.86
C LEU A 512 -18.86 0.89 22.40
N GLU A 513 -20.15 0.65 22.13
CA GLU A 513 -20.69 0.52 20.79
C GLU A 513 -20.47 1.81 19.99
N LEU A 514 -20.69 2.98 20.59
CA LEU A 514 -20.41 4.28 19.99
C LEU A 514 -18.93 4.47 19.72
N ASN A 515 -18.06 4.15 20.67
CA ASN A 515 -16.61 4.23 20.48
C ASN A 515 -16.16 3.33 19.33
N ALA A 516 -16.66 2.09 19.28
CA ALA A 516 -16.39 1.15 18.20
C ALA A 516 -16.86 1.69 16.85
N THR A 517 -18.07 2.25 16.83
CA THR A 517 -18.74 2.79 15.64
C THR A 517 -18.09 4.07 15.13
N SER A 518 -17.61 4.92 16.03
CA SER A 518 -16.95 6.19 15.73
C SER A 518 -15.44 6.07 15.51
N ALA A 519 -14.80 4.98 15.96
CA ALA A 519 -13.33 4.86 15.92
C ALA A 519 -12.74 5.04 14.52
N TYR A 520 -13.39 4.49 13.50
CA TYR A 520 -12.96 4.66 12.11
C TYR A 520 -13.09 6.11 11.65
N TRP A 521 -14.25 6.74 11.91
CA TRP A 521 -14.48 8.13 11.57
C TRP A 521 -13.47 9.04 12.25
N ILE A 522 -13.26 8.92 13.56
CA ILE A 522 -12.29 9.75 14.31
C ILE A 522 -10.87 9.65 13.71
N SER A 523 -10.44 8.44 13.31
CA SER A 523 -9.09 8.24 12.75
C SER A 523 -8.94 8.70 11.30
N SER A 524 -10.04 8.91 10.58
CA SER A 524 -10.03 9.14 9.13
C SER A 524 -10.61 10.50 8.75
N ARG A 525 -11.42 11.11 9.63
CA ARG A 525 -12.20 12.34 9.40
C ARG A 525 -11.33 13.48 8.88
N GLU A 526 -10.18 13.76 9.50
CA GLU A 526 -9.31 14.85 9.05
C GLU A 526 -8.83 14.65 7.61
N ARG A 527 -8.45 13.42 7.26
CA ARG A 527 -7.99 13.06 5.91
C ARG A 527 -9.13 13.07 4.88
N ILE A 528 -10.33 12.69 5.29
CA ILE A 528 -11.55 12.70 4.46
C ILE A 528 -12.04 14.14 4.22
N LEU A 529 -12.14 14.96 5.27
CA LEU A 529 -12.54 16.36 5.19
C LEU A 529 -11.51 17.21 4.43
N GLY A 530 -10.23 16.84 4.50
CA GLY A 530 -9.15 17.50 3.78
C GLY A 530 -9.06 17.12 2.30
N GLN A 531 -9.93 16.27 1.77
CA GLN A 531 -9.93 15.97 0.34
C GLN A 531 -10.26 17.20 -0.49
N PHE A 532 -9.46 17.43 -1.53
CA PHE A 532 -9.65 18.55 -2.44
C PHE A 532 -10.54 18.15 -3.61
N VAL A 533 -11.81 18.55 -3.53
CA VAL A 533 -12.81 18.36 -4.59
C VAL A 533 -12.89 19.62 -5.44
N VAL A 534 -12.74 19.47 -6.74
CA VAL A 534 -13.06 20.52 -7.71
C VAL A 534 -14.40 20.15 -8.35
N TRP A 535 -15.32 21.11 -8.41
CA TRP A 535 -16.66 20.95 -8.99
C TRP A 535 -16.70 21.43 -10.44
N ASP A 536 -17.59 20.87 -11.24
CA ASP A 536 -17.83 21.23 -12.65
C ASP A 536 -18.26 22.69 -12.86
N SER A 537 -18.79 23.33 -11.82
CA SER A 537 -19.09 24.76 -11.79
C SER A 537 -17.85 25.66 -11.76
N ASN A 538 -16.66 25.11 -11.52
CA ASN A 538 -15.43 25.87 -11.50
C ASN A 538 -15.05 26.32 -12.93
N SER A 539 -15.01 27.64 -13.16
CA SER A 539 -14.75 28.23 -14.47
C SER A 539 -13.33 28.00 -15.02
N SER A 540 -12.41 27.50 -14.20
CA SER A 540 -11.01 27.25 -14.58
C SER A 540 -10.80 25.90 -15.24
N VAL A 541 -11.80 25.01 -15.26
CA VAL A 541 -11.65 23.62 -15.72
C VAL A 541 -12.76 23.21 -16.67
N HIS A 542 -12.42 22.31 -17.59
CA HIS A 542 -13.39 21.59 -18.40
C HIS A 542 -13.23 20.08 -18.16
N MET A 543 -14.14 19.51 -17.38
CA MET A 543 -14.00 18.12 -16.93
C MET A 543 -14.25 17.08 -18.03
N HIS A 544 -14.81 17.47 -19.18
CA HIS A 544 -15.23 16.54 -20.25
C HIS A 544 -16.13 15.40 -19.74
N LEU A 545 -16.96 15.74 -18.75
CA LEU A 545 -18.02 14.89 -18.21
C LEU A 545 -19.33 15.20 -18.95
N PRO A 546 -20.25 14.22 -19.00
CA PRO A 546 -21.58 14.45 -19.55
C PRO A 546 -22.31 15.52 -18.73
N GLN A 547 -23.21 16.26 -19.39
CA GLN A 547 -24.07 17.20 -18.69
C GLN A 547 -25.06 16.44 -17.82
N LYS A 548 -25.21 16.90 -16.57
CA LYS A 548 -26.14 16.32 -15.62
C LYS A 548 -27.48 17.06 -15.68
N SER A 549 -28.60 16.33 -15.61
CA SER A 549 -29.93 16.96 -15.57
C SER A 549 -30.20 17.67 -14.23
N GLU A 550 -29.71 17.10 -13.12
CA GLU A 550 -29.83 17.65 -11.75
C GLU A 550 -28.57 17.35 -10.93
N GLY A 551 -28.11 18.33 -10.13
CA GLY A 551 -26.94 18.21 -9.28
C GLY A 551 -25.64 18.61 -9.98
N LYS A 552 -24.49 18.19 -9.44
CA LYS A 552 -23.16 18.58 -9.91
C LYS A 552 -22.17 17.41 -9.89
N TYR A 553 -21.25 17.40 -10.84
CA TYR A 553 -20.09 16.50 -10.81
C TYR A 553 -18.89 17.17 -10.18
N GLY A 554 -18.08 16.36 -9.50
CA GLY A 554 -16.80 16.78 -8.97
C GLY A 554 -15.72 15.76 -9.27
N MET A 555 -14.47 16.20 -9.14
CA MET A 555 -13.31 15.34 -9.30
C MET A 555 -12.34 15.55 -8.13
N ILE A 556 -11.75 14.44 -7.67
CA ILE A 556 -10.70 14.41 -6.67
C ILE A 556 -9.46 13.82 -7.33
N LEU A 557 -8.31 14.47 -7.10
CA LEU A 557 -7.01 13.96 -7.53
C LEU A 557 -6.27 13.41 -6.31
N PRO A 558 -6.14 12.08 -6.16
CA PRO A 558 -5.37 11.50 -5.08
C PRO A 558 -3.92 11.99 -5.11
N GLN A 559 -3.41 12.44 -3.97
CA GLN A 559 -2.02 12.91 -3.82
C GLN A 559 -1.07 11.73 -3.64
N MET A 560 -0.95 10.93 -4.71
CA MET A 560 -0.22 9.67 -4.73
C MET A 560 1.29 9.88 -4.74
N VAL A 561 2.00 9.26 -3.80
CA VAL A 561 3.45 9.03 -3.89
C VAL A 561 3.65 7.70 -4.60
N THR A 562 4.02 7.73 -5.88
CA THR A 562 3.98 6.56 -6.78
C THR A 562 4.93 5.43 -6.34
N MET A 563 6.04 5.76 -5.68
CA MET A 563 6.90 4.80 -4.97
C MET A 563 7.16 5.26 -3.53
N GLY A 564 6.12 5.21 -2.69
CA GLY A 564 6.17 5.72 -1.32
C GLY A 564 6.77 4.78 -0.27
N THR A 565 7.03 3.52 -0.61
CA THR A 565 7.70 2.54 0.27
C THR A 565 8.98 2.00 -0.37
N ILE A 566 9.87 1.42 0.45
CA ILE A 566 11.06 0.70 -0.06
C ILE A 566 10.73 -0.49 -0.98
N THR A 567 9.49 -0.99 -0.92
CA THR A 567 8.97 -2.03 -1.82
C THR A 567 8.40 -1.44 -3.11
N ARG A 568 8.57 -0.14 -3.32
CA ARG A 568 8.04 0.66 -4.43
C ARG A 568 6.52 0.74 -4.50
N ARG A 569 5.81 0.28 -3.47
CA ARG A 569 4.35 0.43 -3.40
C ARG A 569 4.01 1.90 -3.27
N ALA A 570 2.93 2.29 -3.92
CA ALA A 570 2.44 3.65 -3.82
C ALA A 570 1.86 3.92 -2.42
N VAL A 571 1.90 5.18 -2.01
CA VAL A 571 1.37 5.65 -0.71
C VAL A 571 0.47 6.85 -0.95
N GLU A 572 -0.74 6.77 -0.42
CA GLU A 572 -1.69 7.87 -0.33
C GLU A 572 -2.48 7.69 0.97
N LYS A 573 -2.75 8.78 1.68
CA LYS A 573 -3.18 8.72 3.08
C LYS A 573 -4.64 8.34 3.25
N THR A 574 -5.48 8.41 2.23
CA THR A 574 -6.94 8.30 2.34
C THR A 574 -7.46 7.11 1.57
N TRP A 575 -7.37 7.15 0.25
CA TRP A 575 -7.91 6.19 -0.72
C TRP A 575 -7.19 4.85 -0.67
N LEU A 576 -5.85 4.83 -0.54
CA LEU A 576 -5.09 3.58 -0.38
C LEU A 576 -5.25 2.92 1.01
N THR A 577 -5.93 3.59 1.93
CA THR A 577 -6.24 3.06 3.27
C THR A 577 -7.74 2.97 3.55
N ALA A 578 -8.55 3.27 2.53
CA ALA A 578 -10.01 3.32 2.66
C ALA A 578 -10.56 1.93 2.99
N SER A 579 -11.31 1.84 4.09
CA SER A 579 -11.95 0.58 4.47
C SER A 579 -13.20 0.33 3.63
N ASN A 580 -13.60 -0.94 3.51
CA ASN A 580 -14.91 -1.28 2.97
C ASN A 580 -16.03 -0.89 3.95
N ALA A 581 -17.24 -0.70 3.41
CA ALA A 581 -18.42 -0.37 4.19
C ALA A 581 -18.71 -1.43 5.25
N LYS A 582 -18.96 -0.99 6.48
CA LYS A 582 -19.35 -1.84 7.61
C LYS A 582 -20.56 -1.24 8.33
N LYS A 583 -21.56 -2.08 8.58
CA LYS A 583 -22.81 -1.71 9.26
C LYS A 583 -22.62 -1.05 10.63
N ASN A 584 -21.49 -1.32 11.28
CA ASN A 584 -21.14 -0.80 12.60
C ASN A 584 -20.03 0.26 12.56
N ARG A 585 -19.82 0.98 11.45
CA ARG A 585 -18.78 2.02 11.37
C ARG A 585 -19.24 3.24 10.57
N ILE A 586 -19.28 4.40 11.24
CA ILE A 586 -19.61 5.69 10.61
C ILE A 586 -18.58 6.01 9.52
N GLY A 587 -19.06 6.45 8.36
CA GLY A 587 -18.26 6.90 7.24
C GLY A 587 -17.45 5.82 6.53
N SER A 588 -17.65 4.54 6.87
CA SER A 588 -16.91 3.43 6.25
C SER A 588 -17.30 3.15 4.80
N GLU A 589 -18.40 3.75 4.33
CA GLU A 589 -18.89 3.76 2.95
C GLU A 589 -18.09 4.69 2.02
N LEU A 590 -17.00 5.30 2.47
CA LEU A 590 -16.19 6.27 1.72
C LEU A 590 -15.94 5.89 0.25
N LYS A 591 -15.57 4.62 -0.02
CA LYS A 591 -15.29 4.16 -1.39
C LYS A 591 -16.49 4.41 -2.32
N SER A 592 -17.72 4.16 -1.86
CA SER A 592 -18.92 4.29 -2.70
C SER A 592 -19.31 5.73 -3.01
N MET A 593 -18.64 6.72 -2.43
CA MET A 593 -18.80 8.11 -2.81
C MET A 593 -18.12 8.42 -4.14
N VAL A 594 -17.14 7.61 -4.54
CA VAL A 594 -16.62 7.62 -5.92
C VAL A 594 -17.65 6.97 -6.81
N GLN A 595 -18.23 7.76 -7.71
CA GLN A 595 -19.37 7.38 -8.54
C GLN A 595 -19.05 7.64 -10.01
N ALA A 596 -19.44 6.70 -10.87
CA ALA A 596 -19.38 6.87 -12.30
C ALA A 596 -20.39 7.98 -12.72
N PRO A 597 -19.97 8.94 -13.56
CA PRO A 597 -20.90 9.85 -14.22
C PRO A 597 -21.94 9.10 -15.06
N GLU A 598 -23.05 9.76 -15.39
CA GLU A 598 -24.09 9.16 -16.24
C GLU A 598 -23.53 8.72 -17.60
N GLY A 599 -23.93 7.56 -18.11
CA GLY A 599 -23.34 7.00 -19.33
C GLY A 599 -21.95 6.36 -19.16
N TYR A 600 -21.41 6.30 -17.92
CA TYR A 600 -20.16 5.63 -17.60
C TYR A 600 -20.35 4.54 -16.54
N LYS A 601 -19.34 3.66 -16.41
CA LYS A 601 -19.22 2.60 -15.42
C LYS A 601 -17.79 2.54 -14.88
N ILE A 602 -17.65 2.13 -13.63
CA ILE A 602 -16.37 1.76 -13.03
C ILE A 602 -16.17 0.27 -13.31
N VAL A 603 -15.11 -0.05 -14.05
CA VAL A 603 -14.71 -1.41 -14.41
C VAL A 603 -13.41 -1.74 -13.71
N GLY A 604 -13.30 -2.90 -13.08
CA GLY A 604 -12.05 -3.32 -12.49
C GLY A 604 -12.09 -4.69 -11.84
N ALA A 605 -10.92 -5.18 -11.43
CA ALA A 605 -10.79 -6.49 -10.79
C ALA A 605 -9.81 -6.44 -9.62
N ASP A 606 -9.92 -7.41 -8.73
CA ASP A 606 -8.95 -7.74 -7.69
C ASP A 606 -8.09 -8.91 -8.19
N VAL A 607 -6.76 -8.80 -8.08
CA VAL A 607 -5.87 -9.88 -8.51
C VAL A 607 -5.86 -10.98 -7.45
N ASP A 608 -6.52 -12.10 -7.76
CA ASP A 608 -6.61 -13.24 -6.83
C ASP A 608 -5.24 -13.75 -6.40
N SER A 609 -5.00 -13.66 -5.09
CA SER A 609 -3.83 -14.22 -4.40
C SER A 609 -2.50 -13.84 -5.06
N GLU A 610 -2.37 -12.59 -5.55
CA GLU A 610 -1.22 -12.11 -6.34
C GLU A 610 0.12 -12.52 -5.73
N GLU A 611 0.40 -12.05 -4.51
CA GLU A 611 1.69 -12.29 -3.85
C GLU A 611 1.93 -13.76 -3.51
N LEU A 612 0.87 -14.50 -3.22
CA LEU A 612 0.95 -15.92 -2.92
C LEU A 612 1.31 -16.71 -4.18
N TRP A 613 0.69 -16.37 -5.32
CA TRP A 613 1.01 -16.96 -6.63
C TRP A 613 2.42 -16.61 -7.08
N ILE A 614 2.85 -15.34 -6.94
CA ILE A 614 4.24 -14.92 -7.21
C ILE A 614 5.22 -15.76 -6.39
N SER A 615 4.94 -15.92 -5.10
CA SER A 615 5.77 -16.72 -4.20
C SER A 615 5.79 -18.20 -4.60
N SER A 616 4.66 -18.75 -5.01
CA SER A 616 4.56 -20.15 -5.43
C SER A 616 5.32 -20.41 -6.74
N VAL A 617 5.19 -19.52 -7.73
CA VAL A 617 5.89 -19.66 -9.02
C VAL A 617 7.40 -19.48 -8.88
N ILE A 618 7.87 -18.64 -7.95
CA ILE A 618 9.30 -18.52 -7.61
C ILE A 618 9.84 -19.86 -7.06
N GLY A 619 9.05 -20.58 -6.25
CA GLY A 619 9.40 -21.93 -5.78
C GLY A 619 9.41 -22.96 -6.91
N ASP A 620 8.34 -23.00 -7.71
CA ASP A 620 8.16 -23.93 -8.83
C ASP A 620 9.20 -23.75 -9.94
N ALA A 621 9.75 -22.54 -10.09
CA ALA A 621 10.80 -22.23 -11.06
C ALA A 621 12.05 -23.12 -10.93
N GLN A 622 12.32 -23.67 -9.74
CA GLN A 622 13.41 -24.64 -9.54
C GLN A 622 13.20 -25.93 -10.36
N PHE A 623 11.94 -26.32 -10.59
CA PHE A 623 11.55 -27.48 -11.38
C PHE A 623 11.31 -27.13 -12.85
N GLY A 624 11.01 -25.87 -13.17
CA GLY A 624 10.74 -25.40 -14.52
C GLY A 624 9.30 -25.66 -15.00
N PHE A 625 8.39 -26.02 -14.09
CA PHE A 625 6.96 -26.18 -14.39
C PHE A 625 6.10 -25.89 -13.15
N HIS A 626 4.87 -25.43 -13.38
CA HIS A 626 3.91 -25.05 -12.33
C HIS A 626 3.42 -26.26 -11.51
N GLY A 627 3.08 -26.01 -10.24
CA GLY A 627 2.50 -26.99 -9.33
C GLY A 627 3.48 -28.06 -8.85
N ALA A 628 4.78 -27.83 -9.01
CA ALA A 628 5.83 -28.78 -8.62
C ALA A 628 6.05 -28.84 -7.11
N THR A 629 5.91 -27.70 -6.45
CA THR A 629 6.03 -27.55 -4.99
C THR A 629 4.68 -27.66 -4.31
N ALA A 630 4.66 -28.01 -3.02
CA ALA A 630 3.41 -28.09 -2.27
C ALA A 630 2.67 -26.74 -2.22
N LEU A 631 3.38 -25.62 -2.08
CA LEU A 631 2.78 -24.28 -2.16
C LEU A 631 2.18 -24.02 -3.54
N GLY A 632 2.91 -24.32 -4.62
CA GLY A 632 2.41 -24.23 -6.01
C GLY A 632 1.14 -25.04 -6.21
N TRP A 633 1.14 -26.30 -5.78
CA TRP A 633 -0.03 -27.17 -5.88
C TRP A 633 -1.21 -26.64 -5.06
N MET A 634 -0.99 -26.25 -3.79
CA MET A 634 -2.05 -25.71 -2.92
C MET A 634 -2.66 -24.42 -3.48
N THR A 635 -1.88 -23.60 -4.16
CA THR A 635 -2.34 -22.34 -4.76
C THR A 635 -3.15 -22.59 -6.03
N LEU A 636 -2.79 -23.60 -6.82
CA LEU A 636 -3.40 -23.88 -8.12
C LEU A 636 -4.55 -24.89 -8.08
N GLN A 637 -4.55 -25.81 -7.12
CA GLN A 637 -5.46 -26.96 -7.03
C GLN A 637 -6.01 -27.20 -5.62
N GLY A 638 -5.57 -26.42 -4.62
CA GLY A 638 -6.05 -26.57 -3.25
C GLY A 638 -7.53 -26.24 -3.13
N SER A 639 -8.27 -27.09 -2.42
CA SER A 639 -9.70 -26.95 -2.19
C SER A 639 -10.01 -26.76 -0.71
N LYS A 640 -10.98 -25.89 -0.44
CA LYS A 640 -11.55 -25.71 0.90
C LYS A 640 -12.33 -26.95 1.36
N SER A 641 -13.06 -27.62 0.47
CA SER A 641 -13.90 -28.78 0.83
C SER A 641 -13.06 -29.99 1.22
N GLU A 642 -11.93 -30.19 0.55
CA GLU A 642 -10.99 -31.29 0.85
C GLU A 642 -9.96 -30.93 1.93
N GLY A 643 -10.02 -29.70 2.46
CA GLY A 643 -9.06 -29.19 3.44
C GLY A 643 -7.61 -29.11 2.93
N THR A 644 -7.44 -29.06 1.61
CA THR A 644 -6.13 -29.10 0.94
C THR A 644 -5.57 -27.72 0.63
N ASP A 645 -6.38 -26.67 0.74
CA ASP A 645 -5.90 -25.31 0.62
C ASP A 645 -5.02 -24.90 1.80
N LEU A 646 -4.12 -23.94 1.55
CA LEU A 646 -3.13 -23.45 2.50
C LEU A 646 -3.75 -23.02 3.85
N HIS A 647 -4.93 -22.41 3.84
CA HIS A 647 -5.56 -21.94 5.07
C HIS A 647 -6.17 -23.08 5.88
N SER A 648 -6.74 -24.08 5.21
CA SER A 648 -7.26 -25.26 5.90
C SER A 648 -6.15 -26.11 6.51
N LYS A 649 -5.00 -26.26 5.83
CA LYS A 649 -3.83 -26.96 6.41
C LYS A 649 -3.33 -26.25 7.67
N THR A 650 -3.17 -24.92 7.63
CA THR A 650 -2.76 -24.13 8.81
C THR A 650 -3.79 -24.19 9.94
N ALA A 651 -5.09 -24.13 9.61
CA ALA A 651 -6.17 -24.26 10.57
C ALA A 651 -6.13 -25.59 11.31
N ASN A 652 -5.87 -26.69 10.59
CA ASN A 652 -5.77 -28.03 11.15
C ASN A 652 -4.57 -28.17 12.10
N ILE A 653 -3.39 -27.63 11.73
CA ILE A 653 -2.18 -27.68 12.58
C ILE A 653 -2.40 -26.89 13.88
N LEU A 654 -2.97 -25.68 13.78
CA LEU A 654 -3.17 -24.81 14.94
C LEU A 654 -4.41 -25.17 15.77
N GLY A 655 -5.34 -25.95 15.22
CA GLY A 655 -6.64 -26.23 15.82
C GLY A 655 -7.52 -24.99 15.96
N ILE A 656 -7.54 -24.12 14.94
CA ILE A 656 -8.32 -22.88 14.89
C ILE A 656 -9.21 -22.83 13.65
N SER A 657 -10.11 -21.85 13.56
CA SER A 657 -10.92 -21.65 12.35
C SER A 657 -10.07 -21.19 11.16
N ARG A 658 -10.50 -21.55 9.95
CA ARG A 658 -9.84 -21.15 8.70
C ARG A 658 -9.66 -19.63 8.56
N ASP A 659 -10.64 -18.84 8.98
CA ASP A 659 -10.56 -17.38 8.89
C ASP A 659 -9.49 -16.80 9.82
N LYS A 660 -9.34 -17.37 11.03
CA LYS A 660 -8.22 -17.02 11.93
C LYS A 660 -6.88 -17.48 11.34
N ALA A 661 -6.82 -18.66 10.71
CA ALA A 661 -5.62 -19.19 10.08
C ALA A 661 -5.09 -18.32 8.92
N LYS A 662 -5.95 -17.56 8.22
CA LYS A 662 -5.51 -16.58 7.22
C LYS A 662 -4.50 -15.58 7.80
N ILE A 663 -4.78 -15.06 9.00
CA ILE A 663 -3.93 -14.08 9.68
C ILE A 663 -2.55 -14.69 9.97
N PHE A 664 -2.51 -15.94 10.43
CA PHE A 664 -1.25 -16.66 10.65
C PHE A 664 -0.46 -16.86 9.36
N ASN A 665 -1.11 -17.28 8.26
CA ASN A 665 -0.41 -17.50 6.99
C ASN A 665 0.26 -16.23 6.48
N TYR A 666 -0.47 -15.12 6.43
CA TYR A 666 0.12 -13.85 6.00
C TYR A 666 1.23 -13.41 6.96
N ALA A 667 1.00 -13.39 8.27
CA ALA A 667 2.02 -13.00 9.24
C ALA A 667 3.30 -13.84 9.10
N ARG A 668 3.16 -15.17 8.94
CA ARG A 668 4.25 -16.13 8.82
C ARG A 668 5.05 -15.99 7.52
N ILE A 669 4.36 -15.82 6.38
CA ILE A 669 4.98 -15.60 5.07
C ILE A 669 5.81 -14.30 5.12
N TYR A 670 5.27 -13.24 5.74
CA TYR A 670 6.00 -11.97 5.93
C TYR A 670 6.94 -11.96 7.15
N GLY A 671 7.28 -13.13 7.68
CA GLY A 671 8.39 -13.29 8.62
C GLY A 671 8.10 -12.97 10.08
N ALA A 672 6.83 -13.01 10.49
CA ALA A 672 6.54 -13.25 11.90
C ALA A 672 7.23 -14.54 12.36
N GLY A 673 7.66 -14.56 13.62
CA GLY A 673 8.32 -15.71 14.25
C GLY A 673 7.39 -16.47 15.19
N VAL A 674 7.93 -17.54 15.79
CA VAL A 674 7.21 -18.41 16.74
C VAL A 674 6.59 -17.60 17.87
N LYS A 675 7.33 -16.67 18.50
CA LYS A 675 6.82 -15.83 19.60
C LYS A 675 5.53 -15.07 19.27
N TYR A 676 5.45 -14.49 18.06
CA TYR A 676 4.26 -13.79 17.60
C TYR A 676 3.10 -14.75 17.39
N ALA A 677 3.35 -15.90 16.76
CA ALA A 677 2.32 -16.93 16.55
C ALA A 677 1.81 -17.50 17.88
N THR A 678 2.69 -17.75 18.86
CA THR A 678 2.31 -18.19 20.21
C THR A 678 1.40 -17.16 20.88
N SER A 679 1.80 -15.89 20.89
CA SER A 679 1.01 -14.81 21.49
C SER A 679 -0.37 -14.67 20.82
N LEU A 680 -0.41 -14.70 19.49
CA LEU A 680 -1.66 -14.60 18.72
C LEU A 680 -2.58 -15.82 18.95
N LEU A 681 -2.00 -17.02 19.07
CA LEU A 681 -2.77 -18.25 19.31
C LEU A 681 -3.39 -18.24 20.71
N SER A 682 -2.62 -17.82 21.73
CA SER A 682 -3.12 -17.65 23.11
C SER A 682 -4.26 -16.63 23.19
N GLN A 683 -4.28 -15.61 22.31
CA GLN A 683 -5.40 -14.66 22.24
C GLN A 683 -6.66 -15.27 21.61
N TYR A 684 -6.53 -16.18 20.65
CA TYR A 684 -7.67 -16.71 19.89
C TYR A 684 -8.31 -17.97 20.46
N SER A 685 -7.56 -18.72 21.27
CA SER A 685 -7.99 -19.98 21.86
C SER A 685 -8.05 -19.81 23.38
N GLN A 686 -9.21 -19.42 23.89
CA GLN A 686 -9.43 -19.29 25.33
C GLN A 686 -9.14 -20.63 26.02
N GLY A 687 -8.25 -20.64 27.00
CA GLY A 687 -7.92 -21.82 27.80
C GLY A 687 -6.79 -22.71 27.25
N ILE A 688 -6.13 -22.36 26.14
CA ILE A 688 -4.88 -23.03 25.75
C ILE A 688 -3.76 -22.62 26.70
N ASP A 689 -3.03 -23.57 27.26
CA ASP A 689 -1.86 -23.26 28.07
C ASP A 689 -0.71 -22.77 27.17
N GLN A 690 0.18 -21.95 27.73
CA GLN A 690 1.27 -21.31 26.99
C GLN A 690 2.22 -22.33 26.35
N LYS A 691 2.44 -23.50 26.98
CA LYS A 691 3.32 -24.53 26.42
C LYS A 691 2.69 -25.19 25.20
N THR A 692 1.41 -25.53 25.26
CA THR A 692 0.68 -26.07 24.10
C THR A 692 0.60 -25.05 22.96
N ALA A 693 0.41 -23.77 23.26
CA ALA A 693 0.42 -22.73 22.23
C ALA A 693 1.79 -22.61 21.54
N GLU A 694 2.88 -22.69 22.31
CA GLU A 694 4.25 -22.67 21.77
C GLU A 694 4.56 -23.93 20.96
N GLN A 695 4.14 -25.10 21.43
CA GLN A 695 4.26 -26.37 20.73
C GLN A 695 3.59 -26.31 19.35
N ARG A 696 2.31 -25.89 19.28
CA ARG A 696 1.57 -25.77 18.01
C ARG A 696 2.18 -24.72 17.08
N ALA A 697 2.70 -23.62 17.63
CA ALA A 697 3.42 -22.63 16.85
C ALA A 697 4.69 -23.25 16.24
N LEU A 698 5.51 -23.96 17.02
CA LEU A 698 6.71 -24.66 16.52
C LEU A 698 6.36 -25.69 15.43
N GLU A 699 5.31 -26.49 15.65
CA GLU A 699 4.79 -27.45 14.66
C GLU A 699 4.39 -26.74 13.36
N LEU A 700 3.68 -25.61 13.44
CA LEU A 700 3.33 -24.82 12.26
C LEU A 700 4.58 -24.42 11.46
N TYR A 701 5.62 -23.86 12.10
CA TYR A 701 6.81 -23.44 11.37
C TYR A 701 7.60 -24.63 10.80
N SER A 702 7.69 -25.75 11.53
CA SER A 702 8.36 -26.97 11.07
C SER A 702 7.66 -27.60 9.86
N GLU A 703 6.32 -27.71 9.88
CA GLU A 703 5.56 -28.29 8.77
C GLU A 703 5.53 -27.39 7.53
N THR A 704 5.65 -26.08 7.71
CA THR A 704 5.53 -25.11 6.62
C THR A 704 6.87 -24.62 6.10
N LYS A 705 7.63 -23.83 6.88
CA LYS A 705 8.96 -23.33 6.46
C LYS A 705 9.97 -24.47 6.37
N GLY A 706 9.82 -25.46 7.25
CA GLY A 706 10.80 -26.54 7.41
C GLY A 706 11.85 -26.19 8.46
N GLU A 707 12.92 -26.95 8.43
CA GLU A 707 14.10 -26.76 9.27
C GLU A 707 15.17 -25.96 8.51
N LYS A 708 15.87 -25.06 9.20
CA LYS A 708 16.94 -24.27 8.62
C LYS A 708 18.29 -24.85 9.02
N GLU A 709 19.11 -25.24 8.04
CA GLU A 709 20.46 -25.73 8.30
C GLU A 709 21.52 -24.72 7.86
N HIS A 710 22.50 -24.47 8.73
CA HIS A 710 23.61 -23.58 8.47
C HIS A 710 24.66 -24.19 7.53
N SER A 711 25.29 -23.34 6.72
CA SER A 711 26.34 -23.71 5.75
C SER A 711 27.47 -24.60 6.32
N SER A 712 27.82 -24.43 7.60
CA SER A 712 28.87 -25.22 8.25
C SER A 712 28.49 -26.69 8.47
N LYS A 713 27.20 -27.02 8.51
CA LYS A 713 26.69 -28.34 8.92
C LYS A 713 26.16 -29.21 7.77
N ASN A 714 26.10 -28.68 6.54
CA ASN A 714 25.56 -29.38 5.38
C ASN A 714 26.56 -29.56 4.21
N ILE A 715 26.19 -30.46 3.30
CA ILE A 715 26.97 -30.84 2.11
C ILE A 715 27.00 -29.74 1.03
N PHE A 716 26.02 -28.84 1.01
CA PHE A 716 25.88 -27.79 -0.01
C PHE A 716 26.66 -26.52 0.34
N LYS A 717 27.24 -26.43 1.55
CA LYS A 717 28.00 -25.27 2.06
C LYS A 717 27.24 -23.95 1.98
N ARG A 718 25.91 -24.01 2.01
CA ARG A 718 25.00 -22.86 2.00
C ARG A 718 23.92 -23.04 3.04
N THR A 719 23.41 -21.94 3.59
CA THR A 719 22.26 -22.01 4.49
C THR A 719 20.99 -22.24 3.66
N PHE A 720 20.13 -23.18 4.07
CA PHE A 720 18.89 -23.47 3.35
C PHE A 720 17.82 -24.10 4.27
N TRP A 721 16.57 -24.03 3.83
CA TRP A 721 15.39 -24.62 4.42
C TRP A 721 15.08 -25.99 3.80
N HIS A 722 14.64 -26.95 4.60
CA HIS A 722 14.24 -28.27 4.12
C HIS A 722 13.10 -28.90 4.92
N GLY A 723 12.36 -29.81 4.29
CA GLY A 723 11.33 -30.65 4.93
C GLY A 723 9.96 -30.01 5.13
N GLY A 724 9.80 -28.71 4.85
CA GLY A 724 8.54 -28.00 4.94
C GLY A 724 7.81 -27.84 3.59
N SER A 725 6.51 -27.55 3.63
CA SER A 725 5.72 -27.30 2.42
C SER A 725 6.16 -26.07 1.60
N GLU A 726 6.87 -25.13 2.23
CA GLU A 726 7.28 -23.84 1.65
C GLU A 726 8.81 -23.68 1.58
N SER A 727 9.58 -24.72 1.92
CA SER A 727 11.04 -24.67 1.95
C SER A 727 11.62 -24.20 0.60
N TYR A 728 11.08 -24.69 -0.52
CA TYR A 728 11.47 -24.27 -1.87
C TYR A 728 11.31 -22.78 -2.10
N MET A 729 10.18 -22.20 -1.70
CA MET A 729 9.91 -20.77 -1.81
C MET A 729 10.90 -19.97 -0.96
N PHE A 730 11.06 -20.32 0.33
CA PHE A 730 11.97 -19.57 1.21
C PHE A 730 13.42 -19.61 0.73
N ASN A 731 13.89 -20.75 0.20
CA ASN A 731 15.23 -20.85 -0.38
C ASN A 731 15.40 -19.92 -1.57
N ALA A 732 14.45 -19.93 -2.52
CA ALA A 732 14.51 -19.07 -3.69
C ALA A 732 14.42 -17.58 -3.34
N LEU A 733 13.58 -17.20 -2.36
CA LEU A 733 13.47 -15.83 -1.88
C LEU A 733 14.72 -15.37 -1.11
N GLU A 734 15.28 -16.21 -0.23
CA GLU A 734 16.53 -15.90 0.47
C GLU A 734 17.71 -15.79 -0.49
N ASP A 735 17.76 -16.60 -1.56
CA ASP A 735 18.81 -16.49 -2.59
C ASP A 735 18.80 -15.12 -3.28
N ILE A 736 17.61 -14.61 -3.61
CA ILE A 736 17.47 -13.26 -4.18
C ILE A 736 17.85 -12.21 -3.12
N ALA A 737 17.35 -12.33 -1.89
CA ALA A 737 17.58 -11.37 -0.81
C ALA A 737 19.03 -11.30 -0.33
N LEU A 738 19.79 -12.39 -0.44
CA LEU A 738 21.19 -12.49 -0.04
C LEU A 738 22.16 -12.22 -1.18
N SER A 739 21.68 -12.15 -2.43
CA SER A 739 22.51 -11.76 -3.57
C SER A 739 23.14 -10.38 -3.37
N ARG A 740 24.33 -10.14 -3.96
CA ARG A 740 25.06 -8.86 -3.81
C ARG A 740 24.21 -7.66 -4.19
N GLU A 741 23.42 -7.80 -5.25
CA GLU A 741 22.50 -6.79 -5.78
C GLU A 741 21.09 -7.40 -5.90
N PRO A 742 20.31 -7.44 -4.79
CA PRO A 742 18.96 -8.01 -4.82
C PRO A 742 18.06 -7.28 -5.81
N ARG A 743 17.47 -8.03 -6.73
CA ARG A 743 16.59 -7.53 -7.80
C ARG A 743 15.33 -8.37 -7.90
N THR A 744 14.22 -7.75 -8.28
CA THR A 744 12.99 -8.47 -8.61
C THR A 744 13.22 -9.38 -9.83
N PRO A 745 12.60 -10.56 -9.89
CA PRO A 745 12.87 -11.56 -10.91
C PRO A 745 12.31 -11.21 -12.31
N VAL A 746 11.37 -10.27 -12.40
CA VAL A 746 10.65 -9.96 -13.66
C VAL A 746 11.17 -8.67 -14.31
N LEU A 747 11.04 -7.51 -13.62
CA LEU A 747 11.49 -6.22 -14.17
C LEU A 747 12.91 -5.81 -13.72
N HIS A 748 13.59 -6.66 -12.94
CA HIS A 748 14.97 -6.44 -12.46
C HIS A 748 15.16 -5.16 -11.62
N CYS A 749 14.10 -4.75 -10.91
CA CYS A 749 14.14 -3.58 -10.02
C CYS A 749 14.96 -3.90 -8.77
N ALA A 750 15.95 -3.07 -8.45
CA ALA A 750 16.85 -3.26 -7.32
C ALA A 750 16.23 -2.80 -5.99
N ILE A 751 16.68 -3.41 -4.90
CA ILE A 751 16.38 -2.94 -3.54
C ILE A 751 17.12 -1.63 -3.24
N THR A 752 16.56 -0.80 -2.36
CA THR A 752 17.24 0.37 -1.80
C THR A 752 18.62 0.02 -1.25
N ASP A 753 19.59 0.90 -1.44
CA ASP A 753 20.96 0.71 -0.94
C ASP A 753 20.97 0.44 0.57
N ALA A 754 20.07 1.08 1.34
CA ALA A 754 19.94 0.88 2.78
C ALA A 754 19.75 -0.58 3.23
N LEU A 755 19.25 -1.45 2.35
CA LEU A 755 19.00 -2.86 2.63
C LEU A 755 19.91 -3.82 1.87
N LYS A 756 20.83 -3.33 1.02
CA LYS A 756 21.77 -4.21 0.33
C LYS A 756 22.69 -4.92 1.35
N PRO A 757 23.07 -6.20 1.10
CA PRO A 757 23.92 -6.94 2.03
C PRO A 757 25.24 -6.23 2.37
N GLN A 758 25.79 -5.44 1.45
CA GLN A 758 27.04 -4.70 1.67
C GLN A 758 26.94 -3.65 2.78
N TYR A 759 25.78 -3.03 2.98
CA TYR A 759 25.57 -1.97 3.98
C TYR A 759 24.80 -2.44 5.21
N ALA A 760 23.83 -3.36 5.04
CA ALA A 760 23.03 -3.92 6.12
C ALA A 760 23.62 -5.21 6.73
N LYS A 761 24.67 -5.78 6.12
CA LYS A 761 25.29 -7.05 6.52
C LYS A 761 24.21 -8.15 6.67
N ALA A 762 24.18 -8.86 7.81
CA ALA A 762 23.19 -9.88 8.12
C ALA A 762 21.86 -9.32 8.68
N GLN A 763 21.76 -8.01 8.93
CA GLN A 763 20.57 -7.39 9.50
C GLN A 763 19.42 -7.37 8.49
N PHE A 764 18.20 -7.23 9.02
CA PHE A 764 16.97 -7.01 8.25
C PHE A 764 16.68 -8.06 7.14
N LEU A 765 17.17 -9.30 7.26
CA LEU A 765 16.92 -10.35 6.26
C LEU A 765 15.42 -10.55 6.01
N THR A 766 14.61 -10.54 7.06
CA THR A 766 13.15 -10.63 6.95
C THR A 766 12.57 -9.51 6.08
N SER A 767 13.05 -8.28 6.25
CA SER A 767 12.61 -7.14 5.43
C SER A 767 13.00 -7.32 3.96
N ARG A 768 14.19 -7.88 3.68
CA ARG A 768 14.64 -8.17 2.31
C ARG A 768 13.81 -9.28 1.65
N VAL A 769 13.53 -10.37 2.36
CA VAL A 769 12.70 -11.47 1.86
C VAL A 769 11.28 -10.97 1.52
N ASN A 770 10.69 -10.19 2.41
CA ASN A 770 9.38 -9.56 2.17
C ASN A 770 9.43 -8.59 0.97
N TRP A 771 10.54 -7.86 0.82
CA TRP A 771 10.74 -6.96 -0.30
C TRP A 771 10.71 -7.69 -1.64
N VAL A 772 11.31 -8.89 -1.75
CA VAL A 772 11.30 -9.65 -3.02
C VAL A 772 9.88 -9.87 -3.52
N VAL A 773 8.96 -10.31 -2.64
CA VAL A 773 7.57 -10.57 -3.01
C VAL A 773 6.81 -9.27 -3.27
N GLN A 774 6.85 -8.32 -2.33
CA GLN A 774 6.06 -7.08 -2.43
C GLN A 774 6.50 -6.19 -3.60
N SER A 775 7.81 -6.11 -3.84
CA SER A 775 8.36 -5.38 -4.98
C SER A 775 8.01 -6.09 -6.30
N SER A 776 7.90 -7.43 -6.31
CA SER A 776 7.40 -8.16 -7.47
C SER A 776 5.90 -7.94 -7.70
N GLY A 777 5.08 -7.76 -6.66
CA GLY A 777 3.69 -7.32 -6.82
C GLY A 777 3.58 -5.95 -7.50
N VAL A 778 4.49 -5.02 -7.21
CA VAL A 778 4.56 -3.73 -7.93
C VAL A 778 4.95 -3.91 -9.40
N ASP A 779 5.85 -4.85 -9.71
CA ASP A 779 6.17 -5.20 -11.10
C ASP A 779 4.93 -5.71 -11.84
N TYR A 780 4.11 -6.53 -11.18
CA TYR A 780 2.84 -7.03 -11.70
C TYR A 780 1.88 -5.88 -12.01
N LEU A 781 1.68 -4.98 -11.06
CA LEU A 781 0.81 -3.81 -11.23
C LEU A 781 1.25 -2.94 -12.42
N HIS A 782 2.55 -2.67 -12.57
CA HIS A 782 3.06 -1.89 -13.69
C HIS A 782 2.81 -2.58 -15.04
N LEU A 783 3.05 -3.89 -15.13
CA LEU A 783 2.77 -4.68 -16.33
C LEU A 783 1.28 -4.64 -16.69
N LEU A 784 0.41 -4.74 -15.70
CA LEU A 784 -1.04 -4.70 -15.87
C LEU A 784 -1.52 -3.33 -16.37
N ILE A 785 -1.07 -2.23 -15.75
CA ILE A 785 -1.43 -0.86 -16.14
C ILE A 785 -0.91 -0.52 -17.54
N VAL A 786 0.34 -0.86 -17.85
CA VAL A 786 0.94 -0.60 -19.17
C VAL A 786 0.24 -1.43 -20.26
N SER A 787 -0.11 -2.68 -19.98
CA SER A 787 -0.90 -3.51 -20.90
C SER A 787 -2.28 -2.90 -21.15
N MET A 788 -2.98 -2.50 -20.09
CA MET A 788 -4.30 -1.86 -20.20
C MET A 788 -4.25 -0.57 -21.00
N ASN A 789 -3.30 0.31 -20.74
CA ASN A 789 -3.17 1.55 -21.50
C ASN A 789 -2.80 1.30 -22.97
N HIS A 790 -1.98 0.28 -23.26
CA HIS A 790 -1.70 -0.15 -24.64
C HIS A 790 -2.99 -0.63 -25.34
N LEU A 791 -3.76 -1.52 -24.71
CA LEU A 791 -5.01 -2.06 -25.27
C LEU A 791 -6.07 -0.97 -25.47
N ILE A 792 -6.22 -0.07 -24.49
CA ILE A 792 -7.15 1.07 -24.55
C ILE A 792 -6.86 1.94 -25.78
N ARG A 793 -5.59 2.27 -26.01
CA ARG A 793 -5.18 3.11 -27.16
C ARG A 793 -5.28 2.34 -28.48
N ARG A 794 -4.77 1.11 -28.52
CA ARG A 794 -4.68 0.30 -29.75
C ARG A 794 -6.04 -0.08 -30.31
N TYR A 795 -7.04 -0.26 -29.45
CA TYR A 795 -8.40 -0.63 -29.84
C TYR A 795 -9.39 0.51 -29.67
N ASN A 796 -8.95 1.73 -29.32
CA ASN A 796 -9.82 2.89 -29.11
C ASN A 796 -11.00 2.58 -28.17
N ILE A 797 -10.65 2.10 -26.97
CA ILE A 797 -11.59 1.82 -25.90
C ILE A 797 -11.75 3.11 -25.08
N ASN A 798 -12.97 3.60 -24.88
CA ASN A 798 -13.22 4.81 -24.12
C ASN A 798 -13.16 4.52 -22.61
N ALA A 799 -11.94 4.29 -22.11
CA ALA A 799 -11.66 4.02 -20.71
C ALA A 799 -10.40 4.77 -20.23
N ARG A 800 -10.37 5.10 -18.93
CA ARG A 800 -9.20 5.72 -18.29
C ARG A 800 -8.95 5.13 -16.91
N PHE A 801 -7.68 4.91 -16.58
CA PHE A 801 -7.24 4.47 -15.26
C PHE A 801 -7.66 5.48 -14.18
N MET A 802 -8.39 5.00 -13.16
CA MET A 802 -8.79 5.84 -12.03
C MET A 802 -7.77 5.73 -10.90
N LEU A 803 -7.57 4.53 -10.39
CA LEU A 803 -6.75 4.28 -9.22
C LEU A 803 -6.45 2.78 -9.08
N SER A 804 -5.44 2.44 -8.27
CA SER A 804 -5.22 1.08 -7.80
C SER A 804 -5.10 1.07 -6.28
N VAL A 805 -5.86 0.20 -5.58
CA VAL A 805 -5.76 0.00 -4.12
C VAL A 805 -5.31 -1.41 -3.82
N HIS A 806 -4.16 -1.57 -3.16
CA HIS A 806 -3.59 -2.90 -2.92
C HIS A 806 -3.42 -3.63 -4.25
N ASP A 807 -4.18 -4.71 -4.46
CA ASP A 807 -4.11 -5.57 -5.63
C ASP A 807 -5.36 -5.36 -6.54
N GLU A 808 -6.17 -4.32 -6.24
CA GLU A 808 -7.32 -3.88 -7.03
C GLU A 808 -6.90 -2.83 -8.05
N VAL A 809 -7.38 -2.94 -9.29
CA VAL A 809 -7.28 -1.89 -10.32
C VAL A 809 -8.65 -1.46 -10.81
N ARG A 810 -8.83 -0.16 -11.04
CA ARG A 810 -10.12 0.44 -11.40
C ARG A 810 -9.97 1.44 -12.55
N TYR A 811 -10.89 1.36 -13.51
CA TYR A 811 -10.97 2.19 -14.70
C TYR A 811 -12.36 2.80 -14.81
N LEU A 812 -12.45 4.04 -15.27
CA LEU A 812 -13.70 4.65 -15.69
C LEU A 812 -13.89 4.35 -17.17
N SER A 813 -14.91 3.59 -17.52
CA SER A 813 -15.25 3.20 -18.90
C SER A 813 -16.58 3.81 -19.32
N SER A 814 -16.74 4.14 -20.61
CA SER A 814 -18.07 4.39 -21.16
C SER A 814 -18.97 3.16 -20.95
N ALA A 815 -20.28 3.36 -20.89
CA ALA A 815 -21.24 2.28 -20.78
C ALA A 815 -21.23 1.35 -22.01
N GLU A 816 -20.86 1.88 -23.18
CA GLU A 816 -20.68 1.14 -24.43
C GLU A 816 -19.45 0.22 -24.37
N ASP A 817 -18.32 0.73 -23.87
CA ASP A 817 -17.06 -0.03 -23.83
C ASP A 817 -16.86 -0.86 -22.57
N LYS A 818 -17.85 -0.94 -21.67
CA LYS A 818 -17.70 -1.62 -20.37
C LYS A 818 -17.21 -3.08 -20.52
N GLN A 819 -17.71 -3.81 -21.52
CA GLN A 819 -17.32 -5.20 -21.77
C GLN A 819 -15.98 -5.30 -22.48
N ARG A 820 -15.67 -4.37 -23.40
CA ARG A 820 -14.36 -4.30 -24.06
C ARG A 820 -13.26 -3.98 -23.04
N THR A 821 -13.53 -3.08 -22.10
CA THR A 821 -12.66 -2.77 -20.97
C THR A 821 -12.47 -3.99 -20.06
N ALA A 822 -13.55 -4.73 -19.76
CA ALA A 822 -13.46 -5.94 -18.94
C ALA A 822 -12.61 -7.03 -19.62
N PHE A 823 -12.79 -7.26 -20.92
CA PHE A 823 -11.98 -8.22 -21.68
C PHE A 823 -10.54 -7.76 -21.82
N ALA A 824 -10.29 -6.47 -22.04
CA ALA A 824 -8.92 -5.91 -22.06
C ALA A 824 -8.20 -6.16 -20.73
N LEU A 825 -8.92 -6.06 -19.61
CA LEU A 825 -8.36 -6.35 -18.29
C LEU A 825 -8.01 -7.84 -18.13
N GLN A 826 -8.86 -8.74 -18.63
CA GLN A 826 -8.56 -10.18 -18.70
C GLN A 826 -7.30 -10.47 -19.54
N VAL A 827 -7.18 -9.83 -20.71
CA VAL A 827 -5.99 -9.94 -21.59
C VAL A 827 -4.73 -9.42 -20.89
N ALA A 828 -4.81 -8.25 -20.24
CA ALA A 828 -3.69 -7.66 -19.52
C ALA A 828 -3.18 -8.59 -18.40
N ASN A 829 -4.09 -9.30 -17.72
CA ASN A 829 -3.75 -10.24 -16.65
C ASN A 829 -3.04 -11.50 -17.19
N ILE A 830 -3.55 -12.11 -18.26
CA ILE A 830 -2.91 -13.29 -18.84
C ILE A 830 -1.52 -12.95 -19.41
N TRP A 831 -1.36 -11.79 -20.06
CA TRP A 831 -0.05 -11.31 -20.51
C TRP A 831 0.92 -11.13 -19.34
N THR A 832 0.47 -10.48 -18.27
CA THR A 832 1.29 -10.26 -17.07
C THR A 832 1.72 -11.59 -16.45
N ARG A 833 0.79 -12.53 -16.22
CA ARG A 833 1.12 -13.82 -15.60
C ARG A 833 1.96 -14.72 -16.48
N ALA A 834 1.72 -14.69 -17.79
CA ALA A 834 2.55 -15.39 -18.77
C ALA A 834 3.98 -14.85 -18.76
N PHE A 835 4.16 -13.53 -18.67
CA PHE A 835 5.49 -12.91 -18.61
C PHE A 835 6.25 -13.23 -17.32
N PHE A 836 5.56 -13.25 -16.18
CA PHE A 836 6.14 -13.75 -14.91
C PHE A 836 6.63 -15.19 -15.05
N SER A 837 5.80 -16.07 -15.61
CA SER A 837 6.18 -17.48 -15.83
C SER A 837 7.38 -17.58 -16.78
N TYR A 838 7.36 -16.84 -17.89
CA TYR A 838 8.43 -16.77 -18.88
C TYR A 838 9.76 -16.32 -18.25
N LYS A 839 9.79 -15.21 -17.49
CA LYS A 839 11.02 -14.69 -16.85
C LYS A 839 11.56 -15.61 -15.76
N LEU A 840 10.70 -16.42 -15.16
CA LEU A 840 11.10 -17.46 -14.20
C LEU A 840 11.53 -18.78 -14.86
N GLY A 841 11.44 -18.88 -16.19
CA GLY A 841 11.86 -20.05 -16.97
C GLY A 841 10.78 -21.11 -17.14
N ILE A 842 9.52 -20.77 -16.89
CA ILE A 842 8.36 -21.66 -17.08
C ILE A 842 7.58 -21.20 -18.31
N HIS A 843 7.69 -21.95 -19.41
CA HIS A 843 7.09 -21.61 -20.71
C HIS A 843 5.66 -22.17 -20.86
N ASN A 844 4.85 -22.01 -19.81
CA ASN A 844 3.43 -22.38 -19.77
C ASN A 844 2.73 -21.64 -18.62
N LEU A 845 1.40 -21.67 -18.58
CA LEU A 845 0.60 -21.08 -17.51
C LEU A 845 -0.61 -21.98 -17.18
N PRO A 846 -1.00 -22.14 -15.90
CA PRO A 846 -2.25 -22.80 -15.55
C PRO A 846 -3.46 -21.91 -15.89
N GLN A 847 -4.51 -22.50 -16.45
CA GLN A 847 -5.73 -21.76 -16.82
C GLN A 847 -6.39 -21.09 -15.61
N SER A 848 -6.40 -21.74 -14.44
CA SER A 848 -7.05 -21.27 -13.22
C SER A 848 -6.51 -19.94 -12.68
N VAL A 849 -5.31 -19.54 -13.11
CA VAL A 849 -4.72 -18.24 -12.75
C VAL A 849 -4.65 -17.29 -13.93
N ALA A 850 -4.82 -17.77 -15.17
CA ALA A 850 -4.61 -16.99 -16.38
C ALA A 850 -5.53 -15.76 -16.45
N PHE A 851 -6.75 -15.90 -15.93
CA PHE A 851 -7.79 -14.87 -15.97
C PHE A 851 -8.19 -14.48 -14.54
N PHE A 852 -8.74 -13.28 -14.37
CA PHE A 852 -9.40 -12.90 -13.13
C PHE A 852 -10.61 -13.79 -12.89
N SER A 853 -10.86 -14.16 -11.62
CA SER A 853 -12.08 -14.89 -11.25
C SER A 853 -13.33 -14.15 -11.73
N ALA A 854 -13.33 -12.83 -11.60
CA ALA A 854 -14.33 -11.95 -12.18
C ALA A 854 -13.80 -10.53 -12.38
N VAL A 855 -14.42 -9.80 -13.30
CA VAL A 855 -14.25 -8.36 -13.48
C VAL A 855 -15.55 -7.68 -13.07
N ASP A 856 -15.45 -6.73 -12.14
CA ASP A 856 -16.56 -5.98 -11.61
C ASP A 856 -16.90 -4.79 -12.51
N ILE A 857 -18.19 -4.59 -12.78
CA ILE A 857 -18.75 -3.47 -13.53
C ILE A 857 -19.84 -2.81 -12.67
N ASP A 858 -19.61 -1.56 -12.27
CA ASP A 858 -20.48 -0.88 -11.32
C ASP A 858 -20.65 0.62 -11.63
N HIS A 859 -21.58 1.27 -10.96
CA HIS A 859 -21.78 2.73 -10.97
C HIS A 859 -21.13 3.40 -9.76
N VAL A 860 -20.68 2.64 -8.75
CA VAL A 860 -19.94 3.14 -7.59
C VAL A 860 -18.67 2.31 -7.36
N LEU A 861 -17.65 2.90 -6.74
CA LEU A 861 -16.50 2.13 -6.30
C LEU A 861 -16.82 1.40 -4.99
N ARG A 862 -16.76 0.07 -5.00
CA ARG A 862 -16.84 -0.77 -3.80
C ARG A 862 -16.09 -2.07 -4.01
N LYS A 863 -15.94 -2.85 -2.94
CA LYS A 863 -15.20 -4.11 -2.99
C LYS A 863 -15.93 -5.17 -3.82
N GLU A 864 -17.22 -5.34 -3.57
CA GLU A 864 -18.05 -6.33 -4.25
C GLU A 864 -19.29 -5.62 -4.81
N PRO A 865 -19.67 -5.85 -6.08
CA PRO A 865 -20.78 -5.14 -6.72
C PRO A 865 -22.16 -5.36 -6.08
N ASN A 866 -22.35 -6.42 -5.30
CA ASN A 866 -23.60 -6.69 -4.59
C ASN A 866 -23.65 -6.07 -3.19
N MET A 867 -22.56 -5.46 -2.71
CA MET A 867 -22.47 -4.96 -1.35
C MET A 867 -23.41 -3.74 -1.18
N PRO A 868 -24.39 -3.78 -0.26
CA PRO A 868 -25.41 -2.74 -0.16
C PRO A 868 -24.91 -1.41 0.42
N CYS A 869 -23.68 -1.39 0.96
CA CYS A 869 -23.02 -0.21 1.56
C CYS A 869 -23.82 0.48 2.68
N LEU A 870 -24.64 -0.28 3.42
CA LEU A 870 -25.37 0.22 4.58
C LEU A 870 -24.43 0.44 5.77
N THR A 871 -24.43 1.66 6.32
CA THR A 871 -23.64 2.08 7.47
C THR A 871 -24.47 3.02 8.36
N PRO A 872 -24.00 3.38 9.58
CA PRO A 872 -24.75 4.31 10.43
C PRO A 872 -24.94 5.71 9.82
N SER A 873 -24.14 6.09 8.83
CA SER A 873 -24.22 7.37 8.10
C SER A 873 -24.81 7.24 6.69
N ASN A 874 -25.06 6.01 6.23
CA ASN A 874 -25.70 5.72 4.95
C ASN A 874 -26.77 4.62 5.11
N GLU A 875 -28.03 5.04 5.19
CA GLU A 875 -29.18 4.16 5.38
C GLU A 875 -29.77 3.65 4.06
N GLU A 876 -29.39 4.26 2.94
CA GLU A 876 -29.89 3.91 1.61
C GLU A 876 -29.06 2.77 1.00
N LYS A 877 -29.74 1.69 0.61
CA LYS A 877 -29.11 0.59 -0.13
C LYS A 877 -28.70 1.08 -1.51
N ILE A 878 -27.42 0.94 -1.82
CA ILE A 878 -26.93 1.18 -3.18
C ILE A 878 -27.36 0.01 -4.08
N SER A 879 -27.85 0.32 -5.28
CA SER A 879 -28.23 -0.69 -6.30
C SER A 879 -27.05 -1.61 -6.63
N GLU A 880 -27.31 -2.82 -7.13
CA GLU A 880 -26.25 -3.80 -7.36
C GLU A 880 -25.57 -3.58 -8.73
N GLY A 881 -24.26 -3.73 -8.77
CA GLY A 881 -23.50 -3.84 -10.01
C GLY A 881 -23.43 -5.30 -10.49
N VAL A 882 -22.56 -5.57 -11.46
CA VAL A 882 -22.38 -6.90 -12.03
C VAL A 882 -20.93 -7.35 -11.83
N SER A 883 -20.73 -8.63 -11.54
CA SER A 883 -19.42 -9.27 -11.53
C SER A 883 -19.41 -10.30 -12.65
N CYS A 884 -18.56 -10.10 -13.66
CA CYS A 884 -18.54 -10.87 -14.89
C CYS A 884 -17.34 -11.82 -14.90
N SER A 885 -17.57 -13.12 -15.08
CA SER A 885 -16.50 -14.05 -15.44
C SER A 885 -15.99 -13.77 -16.85
N LEU A 886 -14.88 -14.40 -17.24
CA LEU A 886 -14.40 -14.32 -18.64
C LEU A 886 -15.48 -14.81 -19.61
N LEU A 887 -16.16 -15.92 -19.31
CA LEU A 887 -17.19 -16.49 -20.18
C LEU A 887 -18.41 -15.56 -20.29
N ASP A 888 -18.79 -14.89 -19.21
CA ASP A 888 -19.84 -13.87 -19.25
C ASP A 888 -19.44 -12.71 -20.17
N THR A 889 -18.21 -12.25 -20.04
CA THR A 889 -17.66 -11.16 -20.85
C THR A 889 -17.62 -11.54 -22.34
N ILE A 890 -17.19 -12.76 -22.67
CA ILE A 890 -17.17 -13.26 -24.05
C ILE A 890 -18.57 -13.31 -24.64
N ARG A 891 -19.54 -13.90 -23.90
CA ARG A 891 -20.93 -14.02 -24.37
C ARG A 891 -21.56 -12.66 -24.69
N GLU A 892 -21.32 -11.67 -23.84
CA GLU A 892 -21.83 -10.30 -24.05
C GLU A 892 -21.18 -9.64 -25.27
N LEU A 893 -19.85 -9.78 -25.44
CA LEU A 893 -19.15 -9.23 -26.61
C LEU A 893 -19.56 -9.90 -27.92
N GLU A 894 -19.77 -11.21 -27.93
CA GLU A 894 -20.25 -11.94 -29.11
C GLU A 894 -21.69 -11.55 -29.47
N ALA A 895 -22.54 -11.28 -28.47
CA ALA A 895 -23.88 -10.76 -28.69
C ALA A 895 -23.87 -9.35 -29.30
N ASP A 896 -22.96 -8.48 -28.83
CA ASP A 896 -22.84 -7.10 -29.31
C ASP A 896 -22.21 -7.01 -30.72
N MET A 897 -21.22 -7.85 -31.03
CA MET A 897 -20.45 -7.76 -32.29
C MET A 897 -20.97 -8.63 -33.45
N GLY A 898 -21.90 -9.55 -33.20
CA GLY A 898 -22.32 -10.56 -34.18
C GLY A 898 -21.22 -11.61 -34.46
N PRO A 899 -21.40 -12.53 -35.44
CA PRO A 899 -20.42 -13.60 -35.69
C PRO A 899 -19.05 -13.03 -36.07
N ALA A 900 -18.05 -13.30 -35.23
CA ALA A 900 -16.70 -12.72 -35.18
C ALA A 900 -15.78 -12.97 -36.41
N ASN A 901 -16.33 -13.39 -37.55
CA ASN A 901 -15.55 -13.95 -38.67
C ASN A 901 -14.57 -12.95 -39.34
N ASN A 902 -14.66 -11.64 -39.06
CA ASN A 902 -13.80 -10.61 -39.65
C ASN A 902 -13.01 -9.76 -38.63
N LEU A 903 -13.01 -10.10 -37.34
CA LEU A 903 -12.33 -9.30 -36.30
C LEU A 903 -10.94 -9.85 -35.94
N GLU A 904 -10.02 -8.94 -35.60
CA GLU A 904 -8.72 -9.31 -35.07
C GLU A 904 -8.85 -10.10 -33.76
N CYS A 905 -9.64 -9.60 -32.81
CA CYS A 905 -10.00 -10.28 -31.56
C CYS A 905 -11.32 -9.69 -31.01
N LEU A 906 -11.76 -10.13 -29.83
CA LEU A 906 -12.98 -9.63 -29.17
C LEU A 906 -12.89 -8.16 -28.69
N LEU A 907 -11.73 -7.50 -28.84
CA LEU A 907 -11.63 -6.05 -28.66
C LEU A 907 -11.97 -5.25 -29.93
N GLY A 908 -12.20 -5.94 -31.05
CA GLY A 908 -12.39 -5.33 -32.36
C GLY A 908 -11.13 -5.39 -33.21
N ASN A 909 -11.01 -4.45 -34.15
CA ASN A 909 -9.82 -4.30 -34.99
C ASN A 909 -8.88 -3.26 -34.39
N SER A 910 -7.58 -3.54 -34.41
CA SER A 910 -6.62 -2.56 -33.94
C SER A 910 -6.47 -1.38 -34.91
N GLU A 911 -6.38 -0.16 -34.37
CA GLU A 911 -6.10 1.04 -35.15
C GLU A 911 -4.62 1.09 -35.53
N SER A 912 -4.27 1.53 -36.73
CA SER A 912 -2.88 1.81 -37.10
C SER A 912 -2.39 3.08 -36.40
N LEU A 913 -2.15 3.02 -35.10
CA LEU A 913 -1.38 4.04 -34.39
C LEU A 913 -0.05 4.22 -35.11
N GLU A 914 0.43 5.46 -35.25
CA GLU A 914 1.81 5.74 -35.68
C GLU A 914 2.74 4.97 -34.76
N GLN A 915 3.16 3.78 -35.19
CA GLN A 915 4.07 2.96 -34.41
C GLN A 915 5.34 3.78 -34.26
N MET A 916 5.64 4.19 -33.03
CA MET A 916 6.92 4.78 -32.74
C MET A 916 7.97 3.77 -33.22
N LYS A 917 8.79 4.18 -34.20
CA LYS A 917 9.90 3.36 -34.68
C LYS A 917 10.92 3.26 -33.56
N ILE A 918 10.75 2.27 -32.69
CA ILE A 918 11.70 1.96 -31.63
C ILE A 918 12.91 1.31 -32.30
N ASP A 919 14.10 1.83 -32.00
CA ASP A 919 15.36 1.26 -32.49
C ASP A 919 15.55 -0.17 -31.96
N GLU A 920 15.72 -1.12 -32.87
CA GLU A 920 15.98 -2.54 -32.55
C GLU A 920 17.23 -2.72 -31.70
N LYS A 921 18.24 -1.83 -31.82
CA LYS A 921 19.42 -1.88 -30.96
C LYS A 921 19.08 -1.59 -29.49
N THR A 922 18.17 -0.65 -29.24
CA THR A 922 17.69 -0.32 -27.90
C THR A 922 16.96 -1.51 -27.28
N ILE A 923 16.09 -2.15 -28.05
CA ILE A 923 15.37 -3.37 -27.62
C ILE A 923 16.36 -4.46 -27.25
N LYS A 924 17.33 -4.75 -28.13
CA LYS A 924 18.35 -5.77 -27.88
C LYS A 924 19.19 -5.45 -26.64
N SER A 925 19.62 -4.19 -26.47
CA SER A 925 20.37 -3.76 -25.29
C SER A 925 19.58 -3.96 -23.99
N LEU A 926 18.29 -3.63 -23.99
CA LEU A 926 17.42 -3.82 -22.83
C LEU A 926 17.24 -5.31 -22.51
N MET A 927 16.99 -6.14 -23.53
CA MET A 927 16.89 -7.59 -23.36
C MET A 927 18.18 -8.19 -22.81
N ASP A 928 19.34 -7.75 -23.29
CA ASP A 928 20.64 -8.21 -22.80
C ASP A 928 20.88 -7.81 -21.33
N LYS A 929 20.45 -6.59 -20.93
CA LYS A 929 20.51 -6.12 -19.53
C LYS A 929 19.60 -6.94 -18.59
N THR A 930 18.48 -7.44 -19.08
CA THR A 930 17.52 -8.25 -18.31
C THR A 930 17.69 -9.76 -18.51
N LYS A 931 18.71 -10.18 -19.27
CA LYS A 931 18.95 -11.59 -19.56
C LYS A 931 19.46 -12.31 -18.32
N LYS A 932 18.69 -13.28 -17.83
CA LYS A 932 19.10 -14.12 -16.71
C LYS A 932 20.23 -15.06 -17.18
N ARG A 933 21.36 -15.09 -16.45
CA ARG A 933 22.42 -16.09 -16.68
C ARG A 933 21.83 -17.48 -16.43
N LYS A 934 22.08 -18.44 -17.33
CA LYS A 934 21.66 -19.84 -17.16
C LYS A 934 22.43 -20.44 -15.98
N THR A 935 21.76 -20.61 -14.84
CA THR A 935 22.30 -21.35 -13.70
C THR A 935 21.98 -22.83 -13.88
N LYS A 936 23.02 -23.69 -13.84
CA LYS A 936 22.88 -25.14 -13.84
C LYS A 936 22.09 -25.55 -12.59
N VAL A 937 21.02 -26.32 -12.80
CA VAL A 937 20.14 -26.74 -11.70
C VAL A 937 20.81 -27.86 -10.91
N ASP A 938 21.04 -27.64 -9.62
CA ASP A 938 21.53 -28.68 -8.72
C ASP A 938 20.36 -29.58 -8.30
N LEU A 939 20.24 -30.71 -9.00
CA LEU A 939 19.22 -31.74 -8.75
C LEU A 939 19.30 -32.33 -7.34
N ASN A 940 20.49 -32.40 -6.75
CA ASN A 940 20.66 -32.89 -5.38
C ASN A 940 20.15 -31.85 -4.40
N PHE A 941 20.43 -30.57 -4.64
CA PHE A 941 19.88 -29.49 -3.83
C PHE A 941 18.35 -29.44 -3.89
N ILE A 942 17.74 -29.61 -5.07
CA ILE A 942 16.28 -29.72 -5.19
C ILE A 942 15.77 -30.90 -4.35
N LYS A 943 16.35 -32.09 -4.52
CA LYS A 943 15.93 -33.28 -3.78
C LYS A 943 16.06 -33.09 -2.26
N ALA A 944 17.11 -32.41 -1.78
CA ALA A 944 17.35 -32.24 -0.36
C ALA A 944 16.27 -31.40 0.34
N GLN A 945 15.69 -30.44 -0.37
CA GLN A 945 14.71 -29.50 0.21
C GLN A 945 13.41 -30.18 0.65
N MET A 946 13.05 -31.38 0.16
CA MET A 946 11.78 -32.02 0.52
C MET A 946 11.83 -32.86 1.80
N TYR A 947 13.00 -33.29 2.27
CA TYR A 947 13.13 -34.20 3.42
C TYR A 947 13.56 -33.46 4.67
N LYS A 948 12.97 -33.84 5.82
CA LYS A 948 13.48 -33.39 7.13
C LYS A 948 14.85 -34.03 7.43
N ASP A 949 15.05 -35.29 7.05
CA ASP A 949 16.27 -36.05 7.25
C ASP A 949 17.08 -36.25 5.94
N TYR A 950 17.19 -35.18 5.13
CA TYR A 950 17.75 -35.27 3.77
C TYR A 950 19.12 -35.95 3.68
N LYS A 951 19.96 -35.90 4.73
CA LYS A 951 21.28 -36.54 4.77
C LYS A 951 21.23 -38.05 4.54
N ASN A 952 20.15 -38.72 4.91
CA ASN A 952 19.95 -40.16 4.69
C ASN A 952 19.65 -40.50 3.23
N HIS A 953 19.32 -39.50 2.41
CA HIS A 953 18.89 -39.66 1.02
C HIS A 953 20.01 -39.35 0.00
N PHE A 954 21.23 -39.09 0.46
CA PHE A 954 22.42 -38.84 -0.35
C PHE A 954 23.58 -39.77 0.06
N GLU A 955 24.31 -40.29 -0.93
CA GLU A 955 25.52 -41.10 -0.68
C GLU A 955 26.67 -40.22 -0.13
N GLN A 956 27.44 -40.76 0.83
CA GLN A 956 28.52 -40.06 1.56
C GLN A 956 29.68 -39.55 0.68
N THR A 957 29.66 -39.80 -0.62
CA THR A 957 30.74 -39.50 -1.58
C THR A 957 30.62 -38.14 -2.27
N LEU A 958 29.58 -37.35 -2.00
CA LEU A 958 29.42 -36.01 -2.57
C LEU A 958 30.36 -34.99 -1.90
N LYS A 959 31.59 -34.86 -2.45
CA LYS A 959 32.42 -33.68 -2.21
C LYS A 959 31.71 -32.48 -2.87
N GLY A 960 31.29 -31.50 -2.08
CA GLY A 960 30.62 -30.30 -2.56
C GLY A 960 31.37 -29.71 -3.75
N ASN A 961 30.71 -29.62 -4.90
CA ASN A 961 31.31 -29.07 -6.10
C ASN A 961 31.70 -27.62 -5.84
N ARG A 962 32.98 -27.28 -6.06
CA ARG A 962 33.52 -25.91 -6.09
C ARG A 962 32.80 -24.99 -7.09
N GLU A 963 31.95 -25.52 -7.99
CA GLU A 963 31.15 -24.74 -8.94
C GLU A 963 30.06 -23.89 -8.27
N THR A 964 29.60 -24.20 -7.05
CA THR A 964 28.71 -23.28 -6.31
C THR A 964 29.46 -22.07 -5.74
N GLU A 965 30.79 -22.12 -5.62
CA GLU A 965 31.59 -20.95 -5.28
C GLU A 965 31.65 -19.96 -6.45
N GLU A 966 31.56 -20.39 -7.71
CA GLU A 966 31.53 -19.47 -8.87
C GLU A 966 30.23 -18.67 -8.95
N VAL A 967 29.12 -19.10 -8.35
CA VAL A 967 27.90 -18.25 -8.30
C VAL A 967 28.01 -17.16 -7.23
N ILE A 968 28.94 -17.32 -6.28
CA ILE A 968 29.28 -16.31 -5.26
C ILE A 968 30.58 -15.55 -5.63
N ARG A 969 31.37 -16.06 -6.58
CA ARG A 969 32.65 -15.52 -7.07
C ARG A 969 32.78 -15.42 -8.60
N CYS A 970 31.69 -15.27 -9.35
CA CYS A 970 31.78 -14.77 -10.74
C CYS A 970 31.88 -13.25 -10.63
N GLY A 971 33.06 -12.84 -10.17
CA GLY A 971 33.38 -11.53 -9.61
C GLY A 971 33.88 -10.51 -10.63
N ASP A 972 34.26 -10.89 -11.87
CA ASP A 972 35.23 -10.05 -12.59
C ASP A 972 34.74 -9.44 -13.92
N ASP A 973 33.56 -9.79 -14.45
CA ASP A 973 33.10 -9.26 -15.75
C ASP A 973 32.13 -8.06 -15.66
N LEU A 974 31.80 -7.59 -14.46
CA LEU A 974 31.06 -6.32 -14.28
C LEU A 974 32.01 -5.12 -14.21
N GLU A 975 33.30 -5.30 -13.88
CA GLU A 975 34.28 -4.21 -13.87
C GLU A 975 34.50 -3.60 -15.26
N ALA A 976 34.36 -4.38 -16.34
CA ALA A 976 34.49 -3.87 -17.70
C ALA A 976 33.43 -2.82 -18.10
N ILE A 977 32.31 -2.73 -17.38
CA ILE A 977 31.29 -1.68 -17.59
C ILE A 977 31.48 -0.51 -16.59
N TYR A 978 32.20 -0.72 -15.50
CA TYR A 978 32.38 0.29 -14.44
C TYR A 978 33.69 1.08 -14.54
N MET A 979 34.67 0.63 -15.32
CA MET A 979 35.93 1.37 -15.54
C MET A 979 35.84 2.44 -16.64
N ASP A 980 34.78 2.48 -17.45
CA ASP A 980 34.60 3.51 -18.48
C ASP A 980 33.79 4.75 -18.01
N ALA A 981 33.48 4.84 -16.71
CA ALA A 981 32.67 5.94 -16.15
C ALA A 981 33.24 6.51 -14.83
N TYR A 982 34.57 6.46 -14.67
CA TYR A 982 35.31 7.27 -13.69
C TYR A 982 36.06 8.41 -14.38
#